data_AF-A0A1G2JCH4-F1
#
_entry.id   AF-A0A1G2JCH4-F1
#
_cell.length_a   1.000
_cell.length_b   1.000
_cell.length_c   1.000
_cell.angle_alpha   90.00
_cell.angle_beta   90.00
_cell.angle_gamma   90.00
#
_symmetry.space_group_name_H-M   'P 1'
#
loop_
_entity.id
_entity.type
_entity.pdbx_description
1 polymer ?
#
loop_
_entity_poly.entity_id
_entity_poly.type
_entity_poly.pdbx_seq_one_letter_code
_entity_poly.pdbx_strand_id
1 'polypeptide(L)'
;MKKNLKRILIKFFAFVAIMSFACNPVLILAKTASVASEFAPNAGWLPVAGDWDGDGTATIGLYNLKTSIFYLRNSNTTGVADITFGYGAPNAGWLPVAGDWDKNKTASIGLYNPLTSVFTLRNSNTTGIADITFGYGAPNAGWLPVAGDWDGDGTATIALYDSLSSTFYLRNSNTSGYADATFSYGVEDAGWLPVAGDWDGDGTATIGLYDSTASIFMLKNQNTSGVADITFGYGAPNAGWLPVAGDWDGDGTATIGLYDPKTSIFYLRNSNTTGVADITFGYGAPFEPLIPGNLILNPSMESGSSAPDNWHGEFWGSNNVIFSYPTTGHTGNGSSIATPSYTDGDAKWRFDDVKVVPSQQYVFSDFYKSTIKTTVTLRFTLNDGTFLYADMGYPEPSTDWSQFSGSFVAPLNAVSVTVFHLINSAGYLSVDDFFLAGASPGTAFPQGMISINFDDAWTSAYQNAFPVLDVFGIKATEYAISGAIGDTANGYMTQGQLLDLQNRGHEIEAHSKTHLDLTTLTQAQMTDEILGSKQALEAMGFKTITSFDYPYGAYNSAVTQTVKNAGYLGARTADNYEQDIGDNYASQDPYLLKTQVVVSTTPISIIQQWINNAIVSKTWLILVFHKVDNSGEQYSYTPMQFSQVVDYINQTKIKFITMTEGLGLLAN
;
A
#
# COMPACT_ATOMS: atom_id res chain seq x y z
N MET A 1 -9.13 60.25 -65.40
CA MET A 1 -8.99 61.58 -64.78
C MET A 1 -8.99 61.41 -63.26
N LYS A 2 -7.88 61.77 -62.60
CA LYS A 2 -7.69 62.20 -61.18
C LYS A 2 -8.16 61.25 -60.05
N LYS A 3 -7.22 60.58 -59.34
CA LYS A 3 -6.47 61.01 -58.11
C LYS A 3 -7.28 60.72 -56.82
N ASN A 4 -6.95 59.70 -56.03
CA ASN A 4 -5.96 59.68 -54.94
C ASN A 4 -6.09 60.80 -53.88
N LEU A 5 -6.57 60.35 -52.70
CA LEU A 5 -5.91 60.44 -51.39
C LEU A 5 -5.94 61.75 -50.56
N LYS A 6 -6.08 61.54 -49.23
CA LYS A 6 -5.42 62.21 -48.08
C LYS A 6 -6.16 63.35 -47.32
N ARG A 7 -6.50 63.07 -46.04
CA ARG A 7 -5.92 63.62 -44.77
C ARG A 7 -6.97 63.63 -43.63
N ILE A 8 -6.80 62.92 -42.49
CA ILE A 8 -5.85 63.06 -41.34
C ILE A 8 -6.37 63.98 -40.22
N LEU A 9 -6.64 63.38 -39.03
CA LEU A 9 -6.43 63.84 -37.63
C LEU A 9 -7.14 65.14 -37.14
N ILE A 10 -7.57 65.39 -35.88
CA ILE A 10 -7.23 64.92 -34.51
C ILE A 10 -8.29 65.50 -33.51
N LYS A 11 -8.45 64.87 -32.32
CA LYS A 11 -8.90 65.34 -30.95
C LYS A 11 -10.05 64.49 -30.39
N PHE A 12 -9.85 63.35 -29.71
CA PHE A 12 -9.36 63.06 -28.34
C PHE A 12 -10.22 63.60 -27.16
N PHE A 13 -10.83 62.61 -26.46
CA PHE A 13 -11.44 62.55 -25.11
C PHE A 13 -12.72 63.35 -24.76
N ALA A 14 -13.82 62.66 -24.42
CA ALA A 14 -14.03 62.04 -23.09
C ALA A 14 -15.30 61.14 -23.00
N PHE A 15 -15.07 59.90 -22.55
CA PHE A 15 -15.82 59.09 -21.57
C PHE A 15 -17.23 58.49 -21.83
N VAL A 16 -17.30 57.20 -21.48
CA VAL A 16 -18.43 56.26 -21.23
C VAL A 16 -19.05 55.55 -22.45
N ALA A 17 -18.57 54.35 -22.74
CA ALA A 17 -19.36 53.29 -23.38
C ALA A 17 -18.96 51.92 -22.79
N ILE A 18 -19.73 51.46 -21.81
CA ILE A 18 -19.80 50.05 -21.41
C ILE A 18 -21.29 49.70 -21.44
N MET A 19 -21.69 48.84 -22.37
CA MET A 19 -22.45 47.61 -22.06
C MET A 19 -22.96 46.92 -23.33
N SER A 20 -22.75 45.60 -23.33
CA SER A 20 -23.55 44.57 -24.00
C SER A 20 -23.25 44.26 -25.47
N PHE A 21 -22.16 43.52 -25.69
CA PHE A 21 -22.24 42.34 -26.55
C PHE A 21 -22.18 41.11 -25.64
N ALA A 22 -23.33 40.46 -25.45
CA ALA A 22 -23.45 39.19 -24.77
C ALA A 22 -22.71 38.12 -25.59
N CYS A 23 -21.49 37.79 -25.19
CA CYS A 23 -20.78 36.61 -25.67
C CYS A 23 -21.45 35.39 -25.03
N ASN A 24 -21.80 34.42 -25.86
CA ASN A 24 -22.57 33.23 -25.50
C ASN A 24 -21.78 32.37 -24.48
N PRO A 25 -22.21 32.23 -23.21
CA PRO A 25 -21.42 31.56 -22.16
C PRO A 25 -21.23 30.05 -22.38
N VAL A 26 -22.01 29.45 -23.28
CA VAL A 26 -21.93 28.01 -23.62
C VAL A 26 -20.69 27.67 -24.45
N LEU A 27 -20.14 28.62 -25.23
CA LEU A 27 -18.96 28.36 -26.08
C LEU A 27 -17.63 28.52 -25.31
N ILE A 28 -17.64 29.27 -24.20
CA ILE A 28 -16.46 29.50 -23.35
C ILE A 28 -16.33 28.38 -22.30
N LEU A 29 -17.43 27.86 -21.75
CA LEU A 29 -17.43 26.68 -20.87
C LEU A 29 -16.99 25.38 -21.58
N ALA A 30 -17.16 25.30 -22.90
CA ALA A 30 -16.72 24.13 -23.67
C ALA A 30 -15.19 24.08 -23.89
N LYS A 31 -14.49 25.22 -23.81
CA LYS A 31 -13.02 25.30 -24.03
C LYS A 31 -12.23 25.19 -22.72
N THR A 32 -12.77 25.58 -21.56
CA THR A 32 -12.11 25.31 -20.26
C THR A 32 -12.11 23.82 -19.88
N ALA A 33 -13.06 23.04 -20.42
CA ALA A 33 -13.01 21.58 -20.38
C ALA A 33 -11.92 20.97 -21.30
N SER A 34 -11.35 21.74 -22.25
CA SER A 34 -10.38 21.19 -23.22
C SER A 34 -8.98 21.01 -22.65
N VAL A 35 -8.55 21.85 -21.72
CA VAL A 35 -7.17 21.82 -21.20
C VAL A 35 -6.91 20.58 -20.33
N ALA A 36 -7.90 20.18 -19.52
CA ALA A 36 -7.87 18.90 -18.80
C ALA A 36 -8.05 17.70 -19.76
N SER A 37 -8.75 17.89 -20.89
CA SER A 37 -8.93 16.84 -21.91
C SER A 37 -7.69 16.63 -22.80
N GLU A 38 -6.86 17.67 -22.99
CA GLU A 38 -5.59 17.62 -23.73
C GLU A 38 -4.52 16.83 -22.96
N PHE A 39 -4.58 16.83 -21.62
CA PHE A 39 -3.69 16.07 -20.75
C PHE A 39 -4.23 14.71 -20.28
N ALA A 40 -5.53 14.42 -20.40
CA ALA A 40 -6.09 13.19 -19.84
C ALA A 40 -7.20 12.59 -20.70
N PRO A 41 -6.87 11.82 -21.74
CA PRO A 41 -7.88 11.26 -22.62
C PRO A 41 -8.70 10.12 -22.01
N ASN A 42 -8.29 9.44 -20.92
CA ASN A 42 -9.11 8.34 -20.34
C ASN A 42 -8.88 7.90 -18.87
N ALA A 43 -7.92 8.44 -18.10
CA ALA A 43 -7.63 7.89 -16.77
C ALA A 43 -7.46 8.92 -15.63
N GLY A 44 -7.29 10.20 -15.91
CA GLY A 44 -7.05 11.22 -14.89
C GLY A 44 -5.65 11.13 -14.25
N TRP A 45 -4.66 10.57 -14.95
CA TRP A 45 -3.28 10.45 -14.48
C TRP A 45 -2.36 11.30 -15.32
N LEU A 46 -1.51 12.10 -14.68
CA LEU A 46 -0.53 12.97 -15.32
C LEU A 46 0.89 12.55 -14.92
N PRO A 47 1.82 12.43 -15.88
CA PRO A 47 3.19 12.10 -15.55
C PRO A 47 3.93 13.34 -15.01
N VAL A 48 4.88 13.07 -14.12
CA VAL A 48 5.87 14.03 -13.61
C VAL A 48 7.24 13.37 -13.65
N ALA A 49 8.30 14.17 -13.62
CA ALA A 49 9.67 13.68 -13.58
C ALA A 49 10.54 14.62 -12.73
N GLY A 50 11.54 14.06 -12.06
CA GLY A 50 12.45 14.78 -11.20
C GLY A 50 13.41 13.84 -10.50
N ASP A 51 14.51 14.37 -9.97
CA ASP A 51 15.44 13.64 -9.11
C ASP A 51 14.91 13.66 -7.67
N TRP A 52 14.08 12.68 -7.30
CA TRP A 52 13.35 12.71 -6.03
C TRP A 52 14.23 12.40 -4.81
N ASP A 53 15.35 11.69 -4.99
CA ASP A 53 16.24 11.24 -3.92
C ASP A 53 17.65 11.84 -3.96
N GLY A 54 17.93 12.70 -4.94
CA GLY A 54 19.14 13.50 -5.04
C GLY A 54 20.34 12.72 -5.55
N ASP A 55 20.12 11.65 -6.31
CA ASP A 55 21.19 10.81 -6.84
C ASP A 55 21.81 11.36 -8.14
N GLY A 56 21.23 12.44 -8.68
CA GLY A 56 21.62 13.08 -9.93
C GLY A 56 20.85 12.58 -11.15
N THR A 57 19.95 11.61 -10.98
CA THR A 57 19.18 10.98 -12.07
C THR A 57 17.70 11.33 -11.93
N ALA A 58 17.10 11.84 -13.01
CA ALA A 58 15.67 12.04 -13.05
C ALA A 58 14.93 10.70 -13.14
N THR A 59 13.89 10.57 -12.33
CA THR A 59 13.03 9.39 -12.31
C THR A 59 11.58 9.80 -12.42
N ILE A 60 10.73 8.86 -12.82
CA ILE A 60 9.34 9.17 -13.15
C ILE A 60 8.44 9.27 -11.91
N GLY A 61 7.28 9.87 -12.09
CA GLY A 61 6.17 9.83 -11.16
C GLY A 61 4.84 10.01 -11.86
N LEU A 62 3.76 9.77 -11.14
CA LEU A 62 2.38 9.94 -11.61
C LEU A 62 1.57 10.73 -10.59
N TYR A 63 0.70 11.60 -11.07
CA TYR A 63 -0.27 12.35 -10.27
C TYR A 63 -1.68 11.98 -10.70
N ASN A 64 -2.53 11.59 -9.76
CA ASN A 64 -3.92 11.29 -10.01
C ASN A 64 -4.81 12.52 -9.77
N LEU A 65 -5.34 13.10 -10.85
CA LEU A 65 -6.22 14.28 -10.85
C LEU A 65 -7.52 14.10 -10.07
N LYS A 66 -7.99 12.86 -9.90
CA LYS A 66 -9.24 12.57 -9.19
C LYS A 66 -9.02 12.50 -7.69
N THR A 67 -7.93 11.86 -7.27
CA THR A 67 -7.65 11.63 -5.84
C THR A 67 -6.66 12.62 -5.24
N SER A 68 -5.97 13.40 -6.09
CA SER A 68 -4.94 14.36 -5.74
C SER A 68 -3.76 13.75 -5.00
N ILE A 69 -3.27 12.63 -5.53
CA ILE A 69 -2.17 11.88 -4.95
C ILE A 69 -1.04 11.70 -5.97
N PHE A 70 0.18 11.91 -5.49
CA PHE A 70 1.43 11.64 -6.16
C PHE A 70 1.96 10.24 -5.84
N TYR A 71 2.58 9.64 -6.86
CA TYR A 71 3.20 8.33 -6.87
C TYR A 71 4.55 8.46 -7.57
N LEU A 72 5.61 8.68 -6.80
CA LEU A 72 6.95 8.92 -7.32
C LEU A 72 7.79 7.64 -7.22
N ARG A 73 8.64 7.40 -8.20
CA ARG A 73 9.58 6.28 -8.22
C ARG A 73 10.99 6.82 -8.16
N ASN A 74 11.85 6.18 -7.39
CA ASN A 74 13.29 6.41 -7.39
C ASN A 74 14.01 5.53 -8.42
N SER A 75 13.26 4.95 -9.38
CA SER A 75 13.83 4.19 -10.48
C SER A 75 12.92 4.17 -11.71
N ASN A 76 13.54 4.15 -12.89
CA ASN A 76 12.83 4.04 -14.17
C ASN A 76 12.55 2.57 -14.53
N THR A 77 11.89 1.85 -13.62
CA THR A 77 11.56 0.42 -13.74
C THR A 77 10.11 0.13 -13.32
N THR A 78 9.57 -1.02 -13.75
CA THR A 78 8.26 -1.49 -13.27
C THR A 78 8.26 -1.70 -11.77
N GLY A 79 7.11 -1.54 -11.12
CA GLY A 79 6.93 -1.79 -9.70
C GLY A 79 6.31 -0.61 -8.98
N VAL A 80 5.96 -0.82 -7.71
CA VAL A 80 5.21 0.15 -6.90
C VAL A 80 5.98 1.45 -6.69
N ALA A 81 5.23 2.53 -6.46
CA ALA A 81 5.79 3.83 -6.09
C ALA A 81 6.66 3.73 -4.82
N ASP A 82 7.83 4.38 -4.84
CA ASP A 82 8.72 4.50 -3.67
C ASP A 82 8.20 5.56 -2.70
N ILE A 83 7.55 6.61 -3.23
CA ILE A 83 6.97 7.71 -2.46
C ILE A 83 5.51 7.91 -2.89
N THR A 84 4.57 7.80 -1.95
CA THR A 84 3.13 7.97 -2.21
C THR A 84 2.50 8.91 -1.19
N PHE A 85 1.86 10.00 -1.64
CA PHE A 85 1.26 10.98 -0.73
C PHE A 85 0.20 11.87 -1.39
N GLY A 86 -0.83 12.22 -0.63
CA GLY A 86 -1.86 13.17 -1.03
C GLY A 86 -1.39 14.62 -0.93
N TYR A 87 -1.61 15.40 -1.98
CA TYR A 87 -1.39 16.83 -2.00
C TYR A 87 -2.36 17.51 -2.99
N GLY A 88 -3.01 18.58 -2.53
CA GLY A 88 -4.10 19.24 -3.26
C GLY A 88 -5.47 18.65 -2.97
N ALA A 89 -6.51 19.24 -3.57
CA ALA A 89 -7.90 18.82 -3.36
C ALA A 89 -8.35 17.81 -4.43
N PRO A 90 -8.96 16.67 -4.07
CA PRO A 90 -9.51 15.70 -5.02
C PRO A 90 -10.45 16.34 -6.04
N ASN A 91 -10.40 15.89 -7.30
CA ASN A 91 -11.21 16.38 -8.42
C ASN A 91 -11.13 17.90 -8.68
N ALA A 92 -10.13 18.60 -8.15
CA ALA A 92 -9.99 20.04 -8.32
C ALA A 92 -9.40 20.44 -9.68
N GLY A 93 -8.91 19.48 -10.46
CA GLY A 93 -8.32 19.73 -11.78
C GLY A 93 -7.00 20.51 -11.73
N TRP A 94 -6.26 20.41 -10.62
CA TRP A 94 -4.97 21.08 -10.47
C TRP A 94 -3.90 20.32 -11.25
N LEU A 95 -2.98 21.04 -11.90
CA LEU A 95 -1.96 20.47 -12.76
C LEU A 95 -0.63 20.38 -12.00
N PRO A 96 0.08 19.23 -12.04
CA PRO A 96 1.32 19.05 -11.32
C PRO A 96 2.51 19.71 -12.02
N VAL A 97 3.47 20.14 -11.21
CA VAL A 97 4.81 20.55 -11.63
C VAL A 97 5.84 19.93 -10.68
N ALA A 98 7.08 19.81 -11.13
CA ALA A 98 8.19 19.29 -10.34
C ALA A 98 9.45 20.13 -10.59
N GLY A 99 10.27 20.29 -9.55
CA GLY A 99 11.51 21.05 -9.62
C GLY A 99 12.18 21.19 -8.26
N ASP A 100 13.45 21.57 -8.26
CA ASP A 100 14.17 21.93 -7.03
C ASP A 100 13.86 23.40 -6.68
N TRP A 101 12.87 23.63 -5.82
CA TRP A 101 12.42 24.98 -5.47
C TRP A 101 13.30 25.70 -4.45
N ASP A 102 14.14 24.95 -3.71
CA ASP A 102 14.92 25.47 -2.58
C ASP A 102 16.42 25.18 -2.68
N LYS A 103 16.87 24.72 -3.85
CA LYS A 103 18.26 24.53 -4.24
C LYS A 103 18.98 23.49 -3.39
N ASN A 104 18.24 22.46 -2.97
CA ASN A 104 18.76 21.36 -2.17
C ASN A 104 19.25 20.17 -3.01
N LYS A 105 19.15 20.28 -4.35
CA LYS A 105 19.46 19.29 -5.39
C LYS A 105 18.50 18.11 -5.47
N THR A 106 17.34 18.18 -4.83
CA THR A 106 16.26 17.21 -4.98
C THR A 106 15.03 17.88 -5.55
N ALA A 107 14.36 17.21 -6.47
CA ALA A 107 13.10 17.66 -7.02
C ALA A 107 11.99 17.43 -6.01
N SER A 108 11.10 18.41 -5.91
CA SER A 108 9.89 18.31 -5.11
C SER A 108 8.67 18.78 -5.90
N ILE A 109 7.48 18.40 -5.43
CA ILE A 109 6.26 18.62 -6.21
C ILE A 109 5.66 20.01 -5.99
N GLY A 110 4.84 20.42 -6.95
CA GLY A 110 3.94 21.56 -6.84
C GLY A 110 2.66 21.33 -7.63
N LEU A 111 1.65 22.15 -7.35
CA LEU A 111 0.37 22.14 -8.04
C LEU A 111 0.01 23.55 -8.53
N TYR A 112 -0.56 23.61 -9.73
CA TYR A 112 -1.12 24.81 -10.33
C TYR A 112 -2.64 24.68 -10.42
N ASN A 113 -3.36 25.65 -9.86
CA ASN A 113 -4.80 25.76 -10.03
C ASN A 113 -5.12 26.64 -11.25
N PRO A 114 -5.59 26.07 -12.38
CA PRO A 114 -5.88 26.85 -13.59
C PRO A 114 -7.07 27.79 -13.44
N LEU A 115 -7.96 27.55 -12.47
CA LEU A 115 -9.14 28.39 -12.25
C LEU A 115 -8.80 29.70 -11.52
N THR A 116 -7.79 29.66 -10.64
CA THR A 116 -7.37 30.81 -9.83
C THR A 116 -5.99 31.35 -10.22
N SER A 117 -5.26 30.65 -11.08
CA SER A 117 -3.86 30.91 -11.43
C SER A 117 -2.94 30.98 -10.22
N VAL A 118 -3.13 30.06 -9.27
CA VAL A 118 -2.32 29.95 -8.06
C VAL A 118 -1.43 28.73 -8.14
N PHE A 119 -0.15 28.92 -7.85
CA PHE A 119 0.81 27.85 -7.58
C PHE A 119 0.90 27.59 -6.09
N THR A 120 0.94 26.31 -5.72
CA THR A 120 1.23 25.82 -4.37
C THR A 120 2.36 24.81 -4.48
N LEU A 121 3.56 25.16 -4.01
CA LEU A 121 4.77 24.35 -4.11
C LEU A 121 5.16 23.79 -2.74
N ARG A 122 5.76 22.59 -2.73
CA ARG A 122 6.28 21.92 -1.53
C ARG A 122 7.77 21.73 -1.68
N ASN A 123 8.51 21.92 -0.59
CA ASN A 123 9.94 21.58 -0.52
C ASN A 123 10.17 20.14 -0.06
N SER A 124 9.11 19.32 -0.02
CA SER A 124 9.19 17.90 0.35
C SER A 124 8.09 17.10 -0.32
N ASN A 125 8.41 15.84 -0.64
CA ASN A 125 7.50 14.89 -1.26
C ASN A 125 6.67 14.15 -0.21
N THR A 126 5.92 14.92 0.60
CA THR A 126 5.10 14.42 1.71
C THR A 126 3.75 15.15 1.76
N THR A 127 2.77 14.55 2.44
CA THR A 127 1.49 15.22 2.74
C THR A 127 1.74 16.49 3.56
N GLY A 128 0.88 17.51 3.38
CA GLY A 128 0.97 18.74 4.16
C GLY A 128 0.54 19.98 3.40
N ILE A 129 0.74 21.13 4.04
CA ILE A 129 0.47 22.45 3.46
C ILE A 129 1.62 22.90 2.54
N ALA A 130 1.34 23.77 1.58
CA ALA A 130 2.35 24.34 0.70
C ALA A 130 3.40 25.15 1.48
N ASP A 131 4.67 25.02 1.09
CA ASP A 131 5.76 25.87 1.60
C ASP A 131 5.77 27.22 0.89
N ILE A 132 5.41 27.22 -0.40
CA ILE A 132 5.33 28.42 -1.23
C ILE A 132 3.94 28.49 -1.87
N THR A 133 3.25 29.64 -1.77
CA THR A 133 1.96 29.87 -2.43
C THR A 133 1.91 31.26 -3.02
N PHE A 134 1.61 31.36 -4.32
CA PHE A 134 1.55 32.64 -5.03
C PHE A 134 0.68 32.58 -6.28
N GLY A 135 0.16 33.73 -6.70
CA GLY A 135 -0.58 33.87 -7.95
C GLY A 135 0.33 34.29 -9.10
N TYR A 136 0.23 33.61 -10.24
CA TYR A 136 0.92 33.96 -11.48
C TYR A 136 0.12 33.52 -12.70
N GLY A 137 -0.04 34.42 -13.67
CA GLY A 137 -0.89 34.22 -14.85
C GLY A 137 -2.32 34.73 -14.69
N ALA A 138 -3.16 34.42 -15.69
CA ALA A 138 -4.55 34.88 -15.76
C ALA A 138 -5.54 33.76 -15.37
N PRO A 139 -6.39 33.96 -14.33
CA PRO A 139 -7.37 32.97 -13.89
C PRO A 139 -8.30 32.51 -15.01
N ASN A 140 -8.56 31.20 -15.09
CA ASN A 140 -9.40 30.57 -16.11
C ASN A 140 -8.93 30.79 -17.57
N ALA A 141 -7.66 31.16 -17.79
CA ALA A 141 -7.13 31.35 -19.14
C ALA A 141 -6.76 30.03 -19.84
N GLY A 142 -6.73 28.92 -19.11
CA GLY A 142 -6.38 27.61 -19.66
C GLY A 142 -4.90 27.42 -19.95
N TRP A 143 -4.04 28.24 -19.34
CA TRP A 143 -2.59 28.17 -19.54
C TRP A 143 -2.00 26.95 -18.84
N LEU A 144 -0.98 26.36 -19.49
CA LEU A 144 -0.32 25.14 -19.06
C LEU A 144 0.93 25.46 -18.26
N PRO A 145 1.13 24.86 -17.06
CA PRO A 145 2.31 25.09 -16.27
C PRO A 145 3.49 24.24 -16.75
N VAL A 146 4.69 24.78 -16.62
CA VAL A 146 5.96 24.06 -16.78
C VAL A 146 6.98 24.66 -15.80
N ALA A 147 7.99 23.90 -15.41
CA ALA A 147 9.02 24.33 -14.48
C ALA A 147 10.42 24.02 -15.03
N GLY A 148 11.39 24.85 -14.65
CA GLY A 148 12.79 24.72 -15.05
C GLY A 148 13.65 25.80 -14.41
N ASP A 149 14.97 25.58 -14.39
CA ASP A 149 15.95 26.60 -14.01
C ASP A 149 16.25 27.51 -15.22
N TRP A 150 15.45 28.56 -15.39
CA TRP A 150 15.47 29.39 -16.60
C TRP A 150 16.68 30.32 -16.72
N ASP A 151 17.38 30.59 -15.62
CA ASP A 151 18.54 31.49 -15.57
C ASP A 151 19.82 30.83 -15.05
N GLY A 152 19.81 29.51 -14.87
CA GLY A 152 20.98 28.70 -14.56
C GLY A 152 21.50 28.93 -13.14
N ASP A 153 20.62 29.37 -12.24
CA ASP A 153 20.99 29.69 -10.86
C ASP A 153 20.93 28.47 -9.93
N GLY A 154 20.44 27.33 -10.41
CA GLY A 154 20.23 26.08 -9.69
C GLY A 154 18.85 25.94 -9.03
N THR A 155 17.97 26.93 -9.17
CA THR A 155 16.62 26.92 -8.59
C THR A 155 15.59 26.77 -9.71
N ALA A 156 14.78 25.71 -9.65
CA ALA A 156 13.66 25.57 -10.55
C ALA A 156 12.59 26.64 -10.24
N THR A 157 12.09 27.27 -11.30
CA THR A 157 11.05 28.28 -11.21
C THR A 157 9.97 28.05 -12.25
N ILE A 158 8.81 28.68 -12.08
CA ILE A 158 7.62 28.38 -12.87
C ILE A 158 7.56 29.16 -14.19
N ALA A 159 6.85 28.60 -15.15
CA ALA A 159 6.43 29.26 -16.37
C ALA A 159 5.00 28.82 -16.74
N LEU A 160 4.33 29.62 -17.57
CA LEU A 160 3.02 29.32 -18.13
C LEU A 160 3.07 29.40 -19.65
N TYR A 161 2.40 28.47 -20.32
CA TYR A 161 2.25 28.42 -21.76
C TYR A 161 0.78 28.63 -22.16
N ASP A 162 0.53 29.64 -22.97
CA ASP A 162 -0.77 29.86 -23.61
C ASP A 162 -0.80 29.15 -24.96
N SER A 163 -1.53 28.04 -25.04
CA SER A 163 -1.64 27.24 -26.28
C SER A 163 -2.42 27.94 -27.39
N LEU A 164 -3.25 28.94 -27.07
CA LEU A 164 -4.02 29.69 -28.05
C LEU A 164 -3.14 30.67 -28.83
N SER A 165 -2.27 31.38 -28.12
CA SER A 165 -1.35 32.37 -28.70
C SER A 165 0.07 31.86 -28.90
N SER A 166 0.33 30.59 -28.57
CA SER A 166 1.66 29.96 -28.57
C SER A 166 2.71 30.78 -27.83
N THR A 167 2.34 31.35 -26.69
CA THR A 167 3.19 32.28 -25.94
C THR A 167 3.61 31.69 -24.61
N PHE A 168 4.92 31.72 -24.34
CA PHE A 168 5.50 31.38 -23.05
C PHE A 168 5.66 32.62 -22.17
N TYR A 169 5.39 32.46 -20.88
CA TYR A 169 5.59 33.44 -19.83
C TYR A 169 6.47 32.81 -18.76
N LEU A 170 7.77 33.11 -18.80
CA LEU A 170 8.75 32.57 -17.85
C LEU A 170 8.93 33.53 -16.68
N ARG A 171 9.20 32.97 -15.50
CA ARG A 171 9.48 33.75 -14.30
C ARG A 171 10.64 33.13 -13.54
N ASN A 172 11.64 33.94 -13.21
CA ASN A 172 12.86 33.51 -12.52
C ASN A 172 12.69 33.56 -10.99
N SER A 173 11.45 33.49 -10.50
CA SER A 173 11.17 33.46 -9.07
C SER A 173 9.81 32.82 -8.78
N ASN A 174 9.72 32.09 -7.66
CA ASN A 174 8.48 31.48 -7.19
C ASN A 174 7.64 32.49 -6.38
N THR A 175 7.35 33.64 -7.00
CA THR A 175 6.61 34.77 -6.40
C THR A 175 5.58 35.34 -7.37
N SER A 176 4.60 36.09 -6.86
CA SER A 176 3.67 36.82 -7.74
C SER A 176 4.36 37.95 -8.49
N GLY A 177 3.88 38.29 -9.69
CA GLY A 177 4.44 39.38 -10.50
C GLY A 177 4.28 39.17 -12.00
N TYR A 178 5.03 39.95 -12.78
CA TYR A 178 5.08 39.87 -14.25
C TYR A 178 6.04 38.79 -14.73
N ALA A 179 5.96 38.37 -15.98
CA ALA A 179 6.97 37.48 -16.55
C ALA A 179 8.32 38.21 -16.71
N ASP A 180 9.42 37.50 -16.46
CA ASP A 180 10.78 37.98 -16.72
C ASP A 180 11.12 37.84 -18.22
N ALA A 181 10.56 36.81 -18.88
CA ALA A 181 10.60 36.66 -20.33
C ALA A 181 9.21 36.31 -20.89
N THR A 182 8.88 36.88 -22.05
CA THR A 182 7.65 36.58 -22.80
C THR A 182 7.95 36.55 -24.28
N PHE A 183 7.62 35.44 -24.93
CA PHE A 183 7.90 35.22 -26.34
C PHE A 183 6.97 34.15 -26.93
N SER A 184 6.72 34.25 -28.23
CA SER A 184 5.93 33.25 -28.96
C SER A 184 6.83 32.18 -29.57
N TYR A 185 6.44 30.92 -29.41
CA TYR A 185 7.11 29.75 -29.97
C TYR A 185 6.08 28.67 -30.26
N GLY A 186 6.11 28.10 -31.46
CA GLY A 186 5.12 27.14 -31.94
C GLY A 186 4.08 27.73 -32.89
N VAL A 187 2.96 27.01 -33.07
CA VAL A 187 1.86 27.38 -33.97
C VAL A 187 0.60 27.67 -33.14
N GLU A 188 0.01 28.85 -33.36
CA GLU A 188 -1.19 29.31 -32.62
C GLU A 188 -2.34 28.29 -32.70
N ASP A 189 -3.01 28.05 -31.56
CA ASP A 189 -4.17 27.15 -31.40
C ASP A 189 -3.91 25.70 -31.89
N ALA A 190 -2.64 25.27 -31.93
CA ALA A 190 -2.27 23.91 -32.34
C ALA A 190 -2.45 22.84 -31.24
N GLY A 191 -2.72 23.26 -29.99
CA GLY A 191 -2.90 22.33 -28.86
C GLY A 191 -1.64 21.55 -28.48
N TRP A 192 -0.45 22.08 -28.80
CA TRP A 192 0.83 21.46 -28.47
C TRP A 192 1.16 21.56 -26.98
N LEU A 193 1.78 20.52 -26.44
CA LEU A 193 2.07 20.41 -25.01
C LEU A 193 3.47 20.96 -24.70
N PRO A 194 3.64 21.81 -23.66
CA PRO A 194 4.94 22.33 -23.27
C PRO A 194 5.78 21.28 -22.54
N VAL A 195 7.10 21.36 -22.75
CA VAL A 195 8.13 20.61 -21.99
C VAL A 195 9.29 21.55 -21.66
N ALA A 196 10.11 21.19 -20.68
CA ALA A 196 11.31 21.92 -20.34
C ALA A 196 12.42 20.96 -19.90
N GLY A 197 13.67 21.35 -20.16
CA GLY A 197 14.86 20.58 -19.83
C GLY A 197 16.12 21.32 -20.28
N ASP A 198 17.26 20.95 -19.70
CA ASP A 198 18.58 21.36 -20.18
C ASP A 198 19.00 20.45 -21.35
N TRP A 199 18.63 20.83 -22.57
CA TRP A 199 18.78 19.96 -23.74
C TRP A 199 20.21 19.85 -24.27
N ASP A 200 21.10 20.79 -23.90
CA ASP A 200 22.49 20.85 -24.35
C ASP A 200 23.54 20.79 -23.22
N GLY A 201 23.08 20.58 -21.98
CA GLY A 201 23.93 20.30 -20.82
C GLY A 201 24.69 21.53 -20.32
N ASP A 202 24.14 22.73 -20.54
CA ASP A 202 24.78 23.99 -20.15
C ASP A 202 24.42 24.45 -18.72
N GLY A 203 23.54 23.71 -18.05
CA GLY A 203 23.01 23.98 -16.72
C GLY A 203 21.74 24.82 -16.71
N THR A 204 21.23 25.25 -17.87
CA THR A 204 20.03 26.11 -17.99
C THR A 204 18.89 25.35 -18.64
N ALA A 205 17.74 25.31 -17.97
CA ALA A 205 16.54 24.74 -18.56
C ALA A 205 15.98 25.66 -19.67
N THR A 206 15.57 25.03 -20.77
CA THR A 206 14.99 25.72 -21.90
C THR A 206 13.73 25.02 -22.39
N ILE A 207 12.88 25.77 -23.09
CA ILE A 207 11.55 25.31 -23.47
C ILE A 207 11.55 24.34 -24.66
N GLY A 208 10.50 23.54 -24.76
CA GLY A 208 10.16 22.74 -25.92
C GLY A 208 8.65 22.57 -26.08
N LEU A 209 8.24 22.06 -27.23
CA LEU A 209 6.85 21.73 -27.54
C LEU A 209 6.75 20.31 -28.11
N TYR A 210 5.68 19.61 -27.74
CA TYR A 210 5.33 18.31 -28.29
C TYR A 210 3.98 18.37 -29.03
N ASP A 211 4.02 18.04 -30.31
CA ASP A 211 2.83 17.81 -31.13
C ASP A 211 2.37 16.36 -30.93
N SER A 212 1.32 16.16 -30.13
CA SER A 212 0.75 14.83 -29.85
C SER A 212 -0.01 14.21 -31.03
N THR A 213 -0.39 15.02 -32.03
CA THR A 213 -1.06 14.57 -33.25
C THR A 213 -0.03 13.97 -34.22
N ALA A 214 1.11 14.64 -34.40
CA ALA A 214 2.17 14.21 -35.29
C ALA A 214 3.27 13.37 -34.62
N SER A 215 3.30 13.33 -33.28
CA SER A 215 4.39 12.76 -32.47
C SER A 215 5.75 13.39 -32.75
N ILE A 216 5.79 14.72 -32.74
CA ILE A 216 7.00 15.51 -33.03
C ILE A 216 7.38 16.36 -31.82
N PHE A 217 8.65 16.25 -31.41
CA PHE A 217 9.27 17.16 -30.46
C PHE A 217 9.99 18.30 -31.19
N MET A 218 9.91 19.48 -30.61
CA MET A 218 10.57 20.70 -31.07
C MET A 218 11.19 21.43 -29.88
N LEU A 219 12.51 21.28 -29.72
CA LEU A 219 13.26 21.77 -28.57
C LEU A 219 14.04 23.03 -28.93
N LYS A 220 14.13 23.98 -27.99
CA LYS A 220 14.92 25.21 -28.11
C LYS A 220 16.03 25.18 -27.08
N ASN A 221 17.24 25.58 -27.47
CA ASN A 221 18.36 25.77 -26.53
C ASN A 221 18.43 27.23 -26.02
N GLN A 222 17.43 28.04 -26.34
CA GLN A 222 17.32 29.42 -25.87
C GLN A 222 15.85 29.81 -25.73
N ASN A 223 15.51 30.45 -24.61
CA ASN A 223 14.16 30.94 -24.28
C ASN A 223 13.81 32.22 -25.06
N THR A 224 13.69 32.07 -26.38
CA THR A 224 13.42 33.14 -27.34
C THR A 224 12.45 32.68 -28.43
N SER A 225 11.83 33.65 -29.12
CA SER A 225 11.02 33.36 -30.31
C SER A 225 11.89 32.86 -31.46
N GLY A 226 11.35 32.00 -32.32
CA GLY A 226 12.05 31.54 -33.52
C GLY A 226 11.73 30.11 -33.88
N VAL A 227 12.62 29.49 -34.66
CA VAL A 227 12.53 28.08 -35.02
C VAL A 227 13.17 27.20 -33.94
N ALA A 228 12.77 25.94 -33.88
CA ALA A 228 13.39 24.94 -33.00
C ALA A 228 14.86 24.71 -33.36
N ASP A 229 15.68 24.45 -32.34
CA ASP A 229 17.07 24.04 -32.50
C ASP A 229 17.16 22.54 -32.82
N ILE A 230 16.23 21.74 -32.25
CA ILE A 230 16.12 20.29 -32.48
C ILE A 230 14.67 19.93 -32.81
N THR A 231 14.44 19.26 -33.95
CA THR A 231 13.12 18.74 -34.35
C THR A 231 13.21 17.29 -34.76
N PHE A 232 12.40 16.42 -34.15
CA PHE A 232 12.39 14.98 -34.46
C PHE A 232 11.07 14.32 -34.09
N GLY A 233 10.77 13.21 -34.79
CA GLY A 233 9.61 12.36 -34.48
C GLY A 233 9.95 11.31 -33.42
N TYR A 234 9.08 11.16 -32.42
CA TYR A 234 9.17 10.10 -31.43
C TYR A 234 7.79 9.77 -30.85
N GLY A 235 7.46 8.49 -30.78
CA GLY A 235 6.15 8.00 -30.36
C GLY A 235 5.20 7.70 -31.53
N ALA A 236 3.95 7.39 -31.21
CA ALA A 236 2.93 7.03 -32.17
C ALA A 236 1.95 8.21 -32.41
N PRO A 237 1.81 8.69 -33.66
CA PRO A 237 0.89 9.79 -33.98
C PRO A 237 -0.54 9.51 -33.53
N ASN A 238 -1.23 10.52 -33.00
CA ASN A 238 -2.61 10.42 -32.49
C ASN A 238 -2.82 9.39 -31.36
N ALA A 239 -1.75 8.92 -30.70
CA ALA A 239 -1.89 7.95 -29.62
C ALA A 239 -2.43 8.59 -28.32
N GLY A 240 -2.29 9.91 -28.17
CA GLY A 240 -2.64 10.65 -26.96
C GLY A 240 -1.63 10.48 -25.84
N TRP A 241 -0.36 10.23 -26.19
CA TRP A 241 0.74 10.10 -25.24
C TRP A 241 1.16 11.47 -24.72
N LEU A 242 1.56 11.51 -23.46
CA LEU A 242 1.93 12.73 -22.75
C LEU A 242 3.46 12.84 -22.67
N PRO A 243 4.03 14.03 -22.92
CA PRO A 243 5.48 14.20 -22.88
C PRO A 243 5.99 14.34 -21.45
N VAL A 244 7.21 13.86 -21.23
CA VAL A 244 8.02 14.08 -20.02
C VAL A 244 9.44 14.42 -20.42
N ALA A 245 10.20 15.02 -19.51
CA ALA A 245 11.61 15.34 -19.71
C ALA A 245 12.39 15.16 -18.40
N GLY A 246 13.64 14.74 -18.50
CA GLY A 246 14.52 14.49 -17.38
C GLY A 246 15.87 13.95 -17.83
N ASP A 247 16.87 14.03 -16.95
CA ASP A 247 18.17 13.39 -17.14
C ASP A 247 18.09 11.93 -16.68
N TRP A 248 17.72 11.02 -17.59
CA TRP A 248 17.39 9.63 -17.24
C TRP A 248 18.60 8.75 -16.93
N ASP A 249 19.80 9.15 -17.36
CA ASP A 249 21.06 8.41 -17.18
C ASP A 249 22.14 9.15 -16.40
N GLY A 250 21.82 10.34 -15.88
CA GLY A 250 22.64 11.08 -14.93
C GLY A 250 23.85 11.72 -15.58
N ASP A 251 23.76 12.06 -16.87
CA ASP A 251 24.86 12.65 -17.64
C ASP A 251 24.91 14.19 -17.57
N GLY A 252 23.91 14.79 -16.93
CA GLY A 252 23.71 16.24 -16.79
C GLY A 252 22.82 16.85 -17.89
N THR A 253 22.38 16.07 -18.87
CA THR A 253 21.57 16.54 -20.00
C THR A 253 20.14 16.00 -19.91
N ALA A 254 19.16 16.88 -19.95
CA ALA A 254 17.77 16.46 -20.02
C ALA A 254 17.42 15.91 -21.41
N THR A 255 16.68 14.82 -21.41
CA THR A 255 16.21 14.16 -22.63
C THR A 255 14.73 13.81 -22.53
N ILE A 256 14.10 13.52 -23.66
CA ILE A 256 12.65 13.37 -23.74
C ILE A 256 12.17 11.98 -23.28
N GLY A 257 10.88 11.91 -22.95
CA GLY A 257 10.15 10.67 -22.77
C GLY A 257 8.67 10.83 -23.11
N LEU A 258 7.97 9.72 -23.24
CA LEU A 258 6.52 9.69 -23.46
C LEU A 258 5.84 8.71 -22.51
N TYR A 259 4.69 9.10 -21.98
CA TYR A 259 3.81 8.26 -21.18
C TYR A 259 2.53 7.95 -21.97
N ASP A 260 2.20 6.66 -22.12
CA ASP A 260 0.92 6.22 -22.65
C ASP A 260 -0.10 6.07 -21.51
N PRO A 261 -1.07 6.98 -21.36
CA PRO A 261 -2.07 6.90 -20.30
C PRO A 261 -3.10 5.77 -20.50
N LYS A 262 -3.18 5.15 -21.69
CA LYS A 262 -4.08 4.01 -21.95
C LYS A 262 -3.47 2.69 -21.50
N THR A 263 -2.16 2.54 -21.65
CA THR A 263 -1.44 1.31 -21.29
C THR A 263 -0.61 1.46 -20.02
N SER A 264 -0.47 2.68 -19.48
CA SER A 264 0.45 3.00 -18.39
C SER A 264 1.88 2.56 -18.65
N ILE A 265 2.40 2.85 -19.85
CA ILE A 265 3.77 2.54 -20.23
C ILE A 265 4.54 3.84 -20.42
N PHE A 266 5.74 3.91 -19.83
CA PHE A 266 6.73 4.94 -20.09
C PHE A 266 7.71 4.48 -21.18
N TYR A 267 8.06 5.41 -22.06
CA TYR A 267 9.02 5.24 -23.15
C TYR A 267 10.05 6.38 -23.05
N LEU A 268 11.15 6.16 -22.35
CA LEU A 268 12.19 7.17 -22.11
C LEU A 268 13.34 7.00 -23.11
N ARG A 269 13.97 8.11 -23.49
CA ARG A 269 15.14 8.15 -24.38
C ARG A 269 16.26 8.89 -23.71
N ASN A 270 17.47 8.38 -23.84
CA ASN A 270 18.69 9.07 -23.44
C ASN A 270 19.26 9.93 -24.58
N SER A 271 18.42 10.28 -25.57
CA SER A 271 18.82 11.17 -26.66
C SER A 271 17.64 11.88 -27.32
N ASN A 272 17.85 13.12 -27.72
CA ASN A 272 16.85 13.97 -28.40
C ASN A 272 16.84 13.70 -29.92
N THR A 273 16.57 12.45 -30.32
CA THR A 273 16.61 11.98 -31.72
C THR A 273 15.42 11.07 -32.08
N THR A 274 15.23 10.70 -33.35
CA THR A 274 14.28 9.64 -33.78
C THR A 274 14.79 8.24 -33.40
N GLY A 275 13.91 7.23 -33.28
CA GLY A 275 14.29 5.89 -32.84
C GLY A 275 13.36 5.23 -31.81
N VAL A 276 13.82 4.10 -31.25
CA VAL A 276 13.13 3.35 -30.18
C VAL A 276 13.56 3.85 -28.81
N ALA A 277 12.70 3.68 -27.80
CA ALA A 277 13.01 4.02 -26.41
C ALA A 277 14.24 3.24 -25.90
N ASP A 278 15.06 3.89 -25.08
CA ASP A 278 16.17 3.25 -24.36
C ASP A 278 15.65 2.53 -23.11
N ILE A 279 14.62 3.11 -22.48
CA ILE A 279 13.97 2.55 -21.29
C ILE A 279 12.47 2.43 -21.57
N THR A 280 11.90 1.23 -21.42
CA THR A 280 10.47 0.97 -21.57
C THR A 280 9.96 0.13 -20.41
N PHE A 281 8.95 0.61 -19.69
CA PHE A 281 8.38 -0.09 -18.54
C PHE A 281 6.95 0.36 -18.26
N GLY A 282 6.17 -0.55 -17.66
CA GLY A 282 4.83 -0.26 -17.15
C GLY A 282 4.87 0.35 -15.74
N TYR A 283 4.18 1.47 -15.55
CA TYR A 283 3.99 2.12 -14.25
C TYR A 283 2.70 2.96 -14.28
N GLY A 284 1.86 2.79 -13.26
CA GLY A 284 0.45 3.23 -13.27
C GLY A 284 -0.54 2.11 -13.63
N ALA A 285 -1.85 2.38 -13.61
CA ALA A 285 -2.89 1.38 -13.88
C ALA A 285 -2.92 0.95 -15.37
N PRO A 286 -2.66 -0.32 -15.74
CA PRO A 286 -3.05 -1.55 -15.03
C PRO A 286 -1.91 -2.32 -14.36
N PHE A 287 -0.69 -1.77 -14.34
CA PHE A 287 0.52 -2.39 -13.79
C PHE A 287 0.78 -2.03 -12.31
N GLU A 288 0.00 -1.10 -11.76
CA GLU A 288 -0.10 -0.84 -10.33
C GLU A 288 -1.35 -1.51 -9.72
N PRO A 289 -1.23 -2.19 -8.57
CA PRO A 289 -2.30 -2.18 -7.59
C PRO A 289 -2.52 -0.71 -7.19
N LEU A 290 -3.73 -0.20 -7.44
CA LEU A 290 -4.18 1.10 -6.92
C LEU A 290 -3.80 1.27 -5.45
N ILE A 291 -2.91 2.18 -5.04
CA ILE A 291 -2.96 2.73 -3.65
C ILE A 291 -2.54 4.19 -3.60
N PRO A 292 -3.41 5.06 -3.06
CA PRO A 292 -3.00 5.76 -1.87
C PRO A 292 -4.11 5.77 -0.83
N GLY A 293 -3.69 5.40 0.36
CA GLY A 293 -4.50 5.44 1.55
C GLY A 293 -5.39 4.22 1.64
N ASN A 294 -6.49 4.19 0.89
CA ASN A 294 -7.60 3.33 1.25
C ASN A 294 -8.33 2.82 0.02
N LEU A 295 -8.40 1.50 -0.10
CA LEU A 295 -9.12 0.80 -1.15
C LEU A 295 -10.65 0.89 -0.97
N ILE A 296 -11.12 1.21 0.24
CA ILE A 296 -12.52 1.43 0.54
C ILE A 296 -12.95 2.81 0.01
N LEU A 297 -14.09 2.85 -0.69
CA LEU A 297 -14.73 4.10 -1.08
C LEU A 297 -15.55 4.67 0.07
N ASN A 298 -15.48 6.00 0.27
CA ASN A 298 -16.11 6.71 1.39
C ASN A 298 -15.78 6.07 2.76
N PRO A 299 -14.49 5.85 3.09
CA PRO A 299 -14.10 5.07 4.26
C PRO A 299 -14.42 5.75 5.60
N SER A 300 -14.47 7.08 5.61
CA SER A 300 -14.86 7.90 6.78
C SER A 300 -16.36 8.13 6.88
N MET A 301 -17.17 7.52 6.00
CA MET A 301 -18.64 7.62 6.01
C MET A 301 -19.23 9.05 5.96
N GLU A 302 -18.46 10.07 5.59
CA GLU A 302 -18.91 11.47 5.64
C GLU A 302 -19.90 11.86 4.54
N SER A 303 -19.96 11.06 3.47
CA SER A 303 -20.86 11.30 2.33
C SER A 303 -22.03 10.34 2.36
N GLY A 304 -23.26 10.85 2.25
CA GLY A 304 -24.48 10.05 2.19
C GLY A 304 -25.70 10.80 2.68
N SER A 305 -26.87 10.16 2.63
CA SER A 305 -28.14 10.76 3.11
C SER A 305 -28.87 9.86 4.11
N SER A 306 -29.51 8.78 3.65
CA SER A 306 -30.14 7.76 4.49
C SER A 306 -29.20 6.60 4.85
N ALA A 307 -28.09 6.48 4.11
CA ALA A 307 -26.97 5.58 4.33
C ALA A 307 -25.70 6.25 3.77
N PRO A 308 -24.49 5.85 4.20
CA PRO A 308 -23.26 6.33 3.59
C PRO A 308 -23.15 5.83 2.14
N ASP A 309 -22.63 6.66 1.23
CA ASP A 309 -22.42 6.28 -0.16
C ASP A 309 -21.43 5.10 -0.27
N ASN A 310 -21.74 4.07 -1.07
CA ASN A 310 -20.97 2.82 -1.23
C ASN A 310 -20.98 1.87 -0.02
N TRP A 311 -21.91 2.09 0.91
CA TRP A 311 -22.11 1.25 2.09
C TRP A 311 -23.53 0.68 2.17
N HIS A 312 -23.64 -0.52 2.75
CA HIS A 312 -24.88 -1.27 2.82
C HIS A 312 -25.10 -1.81 4.22
N GLY A 313 -26.27 -1.52 4.79
CA GLY A 313 -26.76 -2.16 6.00
C GLY A 313 -27.45 -3.46 5.62
N GLU A 314 -26.95 -4.58 6.14
CA GLU A 314 -27.46 -5.92 5.85
C GLU A 314 -27.69 -6.71 7.13
N PHE A 315 -28.69 -7.58 7.10
CA PHE A 315 -28.97 -8.52 8.18
C PHE A 315 -29.59 -9.79 7.59
N TRP A 316 -29.48 -10.88 8.32
CA TRP A 316 -30.22 -12.11 8.04
C TRP A 316 -30.71 -12.71 9.35
N GLY A 317 -31.68 -13.62 9.26
CA GLY A 317 -32.37 -14.19 10.42
C GLY A 317 -33.58 -13.36 10.88
N SER A 318 -34.09 -13.70 12.06
CA SER A 318 -35.32 -13.18 12.64
C SER A 318 -35.01 -12.21 13.78
N ASN A 319 -34.46 -11.05 13.40
CA ASN A 319 -34.08 -9.97 14.30
C ASN A 319 -34.84 -8.68 14.01
N ASN A 320 -35.03 -7.86 15.03
CA ASN A 320 -35.47 -6.47 14.82
C ASN A 320 -34.22 -5.60 14.75
N VAL A 321 -33.85 -5.17 13.54
CA VAL A 321 -32.61 -4.44 13.28
C VAL A 321 -32.94 -3.03 12.84
N ILE A 322 -32.28 -2.06 13.48
CA ILE A 322 -32.42 -0.64 13.18
C ILE A 322 -31.06 -0.13 12.72
N PHE A 323 -30.94 0.22 11.44
CA PHE A 323 -29.79 0.93 10.88
C PHE A 323 -30.00 2.43 11.01
N SER A 324 -28.99 3.15 11.48
CA SER A 324 -29.04 4.61 11.61
C SER A 324 -27.84 5.26 10.94
N TYR A 325 -28.12 6.28 10.13
CA TYR A 325 -27.14 7.16 9.51
C TYR A 325 -27.80 8.51 9.14
N PRO A 326 -27.10 9.65 9.23
CA PRO A 326 -25.82 9.80 9.93
C PRO A 326 -26.00 9.71 11.44
N THR A 327 -25.00 9.16 12.13
CA THR A 327 -24.85 9.21 13.59
C THR A 327 -23.55 9.93 13.93
N THR A 328 -23.31 10.25 15.21
CA THR A 328 -22.01 10.84 15.60
C THR A 328 -20.90 9.79 15.44
N GLY A 329 -19.96 10.07 14.55
CA GLY A 329 -18.78 9.24 14.26
C GLY A 329 -17.64 9.39 15.27
N HIS A 330 -16.55 8.67 15.03
CA HIS A 330 -15.24 8.92 15.61
C HIS A 330 -14.68 10.24 15.06
N THR A 331 -14.83 10.44 13.75
CA THR A 331 -14.76 11.75 13.12
C THR A 331 -16.09 12.02 12.38
N GLY A 332 -16.57 13.27 12.41
CA GLY A 332 -17.83 13.67 11.75
C GLY A 332 -19.01 12.68 11.86
N ASN A 333 -19.40 12.09 10.73
CA ASN A 333 -20.53 11.19 10.58
C ASN A 333 -20.09 9.71 10.66
N GLY A 334 -20.75 8.93 11.52
CA GLY A 334 -20.61 7.48 11.56
C GLY A 334 -21.93 6.76 11.30
N SER A 335 -21.89 5.43 11.30
CA SER A 335 -23.07 4.58 11.15
C SER A 335 -23.32 3.74 12.40
N SER A 336 -24.57 3.35 12.63
CA SER A 336 -24.89 2.44 13.74
C SER A 336 -25.97 1.41 13.44
N ILE A 337 -25.94 0.36 14.26
CA ILE A 337 -26.84 -0.78 14.26
C ILE A 337 -27.35 -0.96 15.68
N ALA A 338 -28.67 -1.03 15.85
CA ALA A 338 -29.30 -1.45 17.09
C ALA A 338 -30.16 -2.69 16.85
N THR A 339 -29.99 -3.69 17.70
CA THR A 339 -30.79 -4.93 17.70
C THR A 339 -31.49 -5.07 19.06
N PRO A 340 -32.67 -4.47 19.28
CA PRO A 340 -33.34 -4.50 20.58
C PRO A 340 -33.82 -5.90 21.00
N SER A 341 -34.05 -6.78 20.02
CA SER A 341 -34.40 -8.18 20.24
C SER A 341 -33.72 -9.05 19.19
N TYR A 342 -33.09 -10.12 19.64
CA TYR A 342 -32.33 -11.05 18.82
C TYR A 342 -32.86 -12.48 18.97
N THR A 343 -32.95 -13.21 17.86
CA THR A 343 -33.31 -14.64 17.83
C THR A 343 -32.21 -15.47 17.20
N ASP A 344 -31.82 -15.15 15.96
CA ASP A 344 -30.81 -15.85 15.17
C ASP A 344 -30.25 -14.94 14.06
N GLY A 345 -29.11 -15.29 13.47
CA GLY A 345 -28.49 -14.53 12.40
C GLY A 345 -27.59 -13.38 12.88
N ASP A 346 -27.49 -12.30 12.11
CA ASP A 346 -26.63 -11.15 12.41
C ASP A 346 -27.16 -9.84 11.81
N ALA A 347 -26.51 -8.73 12.15
CA ALA A 347 -26.66 -7.43 11.52
C ALA A 347 -25.31 -6.73 11.35
N LYS A 348 -25.10 -6.07 10.21
CA LYS A 348 -23.78 -5.57 9.78
C LYS A 348 -23.85 -4.38 8.83
N TRP A 349 -22.79 -3.57 8.85
CA TRP A 349 -22.45 -2.67 7.75
C TRP A 349 -21.35 -3.31 6.91
N ARG A 350 -21.43 -3.14 5.60
CA ARG A 350 -20.38 -3.52 4.66
C ARG A 350 -20.19 -2.44 3.59
N PHE A 351 -18.98 -2.32 3.08
CA PHE A 351 -18.69 -1.50 1.90
C PHE A 351 -18.89 -2.30 0.60
N ASP A 352 -18.82 -1.62 -0.54
CA ASP A 352 -18.77 -2.26 -1.86
C ASP A 352 -17.49 -3.08 -2.05
N ASP A 353 -17.58 -4.21 -2.76
CA ASP A 353 -16.47 -5.10 -3.00
C ASP A 353 -15.23 -4.39 -3.57
N VAL A 354 -14.11 -4.53 -2.86
CA VAL A 354 -12.79 -4.03 -3.24
C VAL A 354 -12.04 -5.11 -4.00
N LYS A 355 -11.47 -4.77 -5.15
CA LYS A 355 -10.63 -5.73 -5.91
C LYS A 355 -9.37 -6.09 -5.12
N VAL A 356 -9.04 -7.37 -5.09
CA VAL A 356 -7.82 -7.89 -4.46
C VAL A 356 -6.98 -8.66 -5.46
N VAL A 357 -5.66 -8.69 -5.23
CA VAL A 357 -4.69 -9.46 -5.99
C VAL A 357 -4.48 -10.78 -5.26
N PRO A 358 -4.64 -11.94 -5.92
CA PRO A 358 -4.32 -13.23 -5.33
C PRO A 358 -2.94 -13.26 -4.65
N SER A 359 -2.88 -13.86 -3.47
CA SER A 359 -1.65 -14.00 -2.65
C SER A 359 -1.03 -12.69 -2.16
N GLN A 360 -1.65 -11.54 -2.43
CA GLN A 360 -1.23 -10.25 -1.86
C GLN A 360 -1.72 -10.11 -0.42
N GLN A 361 -0.88 -9.56 0.45
CA GLN A 361 -1.26 -9.19 1.81
C GLN A 361 -1.99 -7.84 1.83
N TYR A 362 -2.97 -7.74 2.70
CA TYR A 362 -3.78 -6.56 2.96
C TYR A 362 -3.84 -6.29 4.46
N VAL A 363 -3.98 -5.01 4.81
CA VAL A 363 -4.25 -4.53 6.18
C VAL A 363 -5.61 -3.86 6.22
N PHE A 364 -6.37 -4.13 7.26
CA PHE A 364 -7.69 -3.56 7.51
C PHE A 364 -7.73 -2.92 8.90
N SER A 365 -8.46 -1.80 9.05
CA SER A 365 -8.84 -1.27 10.36
C SER A 365 -10.16 -0.53 10.30
N ASP A 366 -10.81 -0.35 11.44
CA ASP A 366 -11.94 0.55 11.62
C ASP A 366 -12.07 0.99 13.08
N PHE A 367 -12.77 2.10 13.31
CA PHE A 367 -13.14 2.54 14.65
C PHE A 367 -14.54 2.04 14.99
N TYR A 368 -14.73 1.59 16.24
CA TYR A 368 -15.99 1.04 16.70
C TYR A 368 -16.34 1.41 18.15
N LYS A 369 -17.64 1.31 18.47
CA LYS A 369 -18.23 1.31 19.82
C LYS A 369 -19.28 0.21 19.89
N SER A 370 -19.27 -0.61 20.94
CA SER A 370 -20.28 -1.65 21.10
C SER A 370 -20.60 -1.99 22.55
N THR A 371 -21.84 -2.38 22.80
CA THR A 371 -22.31 -2.90 24.11
C THR A 371 -22.08 -4.40 24.27
N ILE A 372 -21.67 -5.09 23.20
CA ILE A 372 -21.48 -6.53 23.13
C ILE A 372 -20.17 -6.84 22.40
N LYS A 373 -19.71 -8.08 22.50
CA LYS A 373 -18.60 -8.56 21.69
C LYS A 373 -19.03 -8.63 20.23
N THR A 374 -18.20 -8.12 19.32
CA THR A 374 -18.50 -8.06 17.89
C THR A 374 -17.66 -9.06 17.11
N THR A 375 -17.90 -9.15 15.81
CA THR A 375 -17.10 -9.98 14.91
C THR A 375 -16.75 -9.17 13.66
N VAL A 376 -15.51 -9.29 13.20
CA VAL A 376 -15.06 -8.70 11.95
C VAL A 376 -14.79 -9.82 10.95
N THR A 377 -15.57 -9.90 9.88
CA THR A 377 -15.56 -11.02 8.92
C THR A 377 -15.24 -10.53 7.51
N LEU A 378 -14.30 -11.18 6.85
CA LEU A 378 -13.98 -11.05 5.43
C LEU A 378 -14.95 -11.90 4.60
N ARG A 379 -15.47 -11.33 3.50
CA ARG A 379 -16.09 -12.09 2.42
C ARG A 379 -15.30 -11.88 1.15
N PHE A 380 -14.64 -12.93 0.67
CA PHE A 380 -14.02 -12.95 -0.65
C PHE A 380 -15.01 -13.42 -1.71
N THR A 381 -15.00 -12.74 -2.86
CA THR A 381 -15.61 -13.24 -4.09
C THR A 381 -14.54 -13.94 -4.91
N LEU A 382 -14.74 -15.22 -5.19
CA LEU A 382 -13.79 -16.04 -5.94
C LEU A 382 -14.03 -15.93 -7.46
N ASN A 383 -13.05 -16.34 -8.25
CA ASN A 383 -13.07 -16.26 -9.72
C ASN A 383 -14.18 -17.11 -10.38
N ASP A 384 -14.73 -18.09 -9.66
CA ASP A 384 -15.89 -18.90 -10.08
C ASP A 384 -17.24 -18.29 -9.66
N GLY A 385 -17.21 -17.12 -9.00
CA GLY A 385 -18.38 -16.40 -8.50
C GLY A 385 -18.90 -16.89 -7.13
N THR A 386 -18.25 -17.86 -6.50
CA THR A 386 -18.60 -18.31 -5.14
C THR A 386 -18.00 -17.39 -4.07
N PHE A 387 -18.51 -17.51 -2.84
CA PHE A 387 -18.02 -16.73 -1.70
C PHE A 387 -17.24 -17.61 -0.72
N LEU A 388 -16.13 -17.06 -0.22
CA LEU A 388 -15.38 -17.59 0.91
C LEU A 388 -15.46 -16.59 2.07
N TYR A 389 -15.73 -17.10 3.28
CA TYR A 389 -15.81 -16.28 4.49
C TYR A 389 -14.69 -16.65 5.46
N ALA A 390 -14.15 -15.65 6.15
CA ALA A 390 -13.08 -15.78 7.15
C ALA A 390 -13.26 -14.69 8.23
N ASP A 391 -13.22 -15.05 9.51
CA ASP A 391 -13.36 -14.15 10.66
C ASP A 391 -12.02 -13.53 11.08
N MET A 392 -11.77 -12.30 10.65
CA MET A 392 -10.52 -11.58 10.93
C MET A 392 -10.31 -11.25 12.41
N GLY A 393 -11.36 -11.21 13.23
CA GLY A 393 -11.21 -11.04 14.68
C GLY A 393 -12.52 -10.81 15.45
N TYR A 394 -12.42 -10.78 16.78
CA TYR A 394 -13.57 -10.67 17.70
C TYR A 394 -13.40 -9.51 18.70
N PRO A 395 -13.63 -8.25 18.30
CA PRO A 395 -13.43 -7.09 19.16
C PRO A 395 -14.31 -7.12 20.42
N GLU A 396 -13.71 -6.80 21.57
CA GLU A 396 -14.41 -6.73 22.86
C GLU A 396 -15.31 -5.48 22.95
N PRO A 397 -16.38 -5.49 23.76
CA PRO A 397 -17.24 -4.33 23.96
C PRO A 397 -16.46 -3.09 24.41
N SER A 398 -16.84 -1.92 23.89
CA SER A 398 -16.22 -0.64 24.24
C SER A 398 -17.24 0.49 24.25
N THR A 399 -17.26 1.26 25.35
CA THR A 399 -18.07 2.47 25.49
C THR A 399 -17.43 3.70 24.84
N ASP A 400 -16.09 3.70 24.72
CA ASP A 400 -15.31 4.70 23.99
C ASP A 400 -14.98 4.21 22.57
N TRP A 401 -14.60 5.12 21.68
CA TRP A 401 -14.17 4.74 20.34
C TRP A 401 -12.86 3.96 20.45
N SER A 402 -12.88 2.72 19.99
CA SER A 402 -11.72 1.82 19.95
C SER A 402 -11.43 1.44 18.51
N GLN A 403 -10.17 1.21 18.18
CA GLN A 403 -9.78 0.79 16.84
C GLN A 403 -9.60 -0.74 16.80
N PHE A 404 -10.23 -1.40 15.84
CA PHE A 404 -9.86 -2.74 15.43
C PHE A 404 -8.87 -2.66 14.27
N SER A 405 -7.87 -3.53 14.23
CA SER A 405 -6.96 -3.65 13.09
C SER A 405 -6.52 -5.10 12.90
N GLY A 406 -6.40 -5.52 11.64
CA GLY A 406 -5.99 -6.87 11.27
C GLY A 406 -5.30 -6.90 9.90
N SER A 407 -4.76 -8.06 9.54
CA SER A 407 -4.16 -8.27 8.21
C SER A 407 -4.58 -9.62 7.66
N PHE A 408 -4.74 -9.73 6.35
CA PHE A 408 -5.07 -10.98 5.67
C PHE A 408 -4.31 -11.13 4.36
N VAL A 409 -4.19 -12.35 3.86
CA VAL A 409 -3.68 -12.63 2.52
C VAL A 409 -4.84 -13.05 1.64
N ALA A 410 -4.99 -12.40 0.49
CA ALA A 410 -6.05 -12.76 -0.44
C ALA A 410 -5.84 -14.21 -0.96
N PRO A 411 -6.86 -15.08 -0.93
CA PRO A 411 -6.77 -16.43 -1.47
C PRO A 411 -6.38 -16.44 -2.96
N LEU A 412 -5.78 -17.54 -3.44
CA LEU A 412 -5.29 -17.66 -4.82
C LEU A 412 -6.38 -17.41 -5.88
N ASN A 413 -7.64 -17.71 -5.57
CA ASN A 413 -8.77 -17.55 -6.47
C ASN A 413 -9.62 -16.31 -6.17
N ALA A 414 -9.23 -15.46 -5.22
CA ALA A 414 -10.00 -14.28 -4.85
C ALA A 414 -9.87 -13.17 -5.91
N VAL A 415 -11.00 -12.54 -6.22
CA VAL A 415 -11.11 -11.42 -7.17
C VAL A 415 -11.44 -10.12 -6.44
N SER A 416 -12.27 -10.19 -5.40
CA SER A 416 -12.60 -9.06 -4.54
C SER A 416 -12.82 -9.49 -3.09
N VAL A 417 -12.85 -8.51 -2.20
CA VAL A 417 -13.15 -8.66 -0.78
C VAL A 417 -14.08 -7.54 -0.31
N THR A 418 -14.96 -7.84 0.63
CA THR A 418 -15.60 -6.85 1.51
C THR A 418 -15.42 -7.31 2.95
N VAL A 419 -15.46 -6.36 3.91
CA VAL A 419 -15.38 -6.66 5.34
C VAL A 419 -16.69 -6.31 6.01
N PHE A 420 -17.11 -7.13 6.97
CA PHE A 420 -18.28 -6.95 7.81
C PHE A 420 -17.82 -6.69 9.23
N HIS A 421 -18.24 -5.58 9.84
CA HIS A 421 -18.20 -5.45 11.29
C HIS A 421 -19.63 -5.66 11.80
N LEU A 422 -19.86 -6.76 12.51
CA LEU A 422 -21.19 -7.29 12.77
C LEU A 422 -21.49 -7.53 14.25
N ILE A 423 -22.79 -7.54 14.55
CA ILE A 423 -23.36 -7.99 15.82
C ILE A 423 -24.31 -9.17 15.59
N ASN A 424 -24.29 -10.14 16.50
CA ASN A 424 -25.08 -11.37 16.47
C ASN A 424 -25.79 -11.63 17.81
N SER A 425 -26.12 -10.57 18.55
CA SER A 425 -26.93 -10.64 19.77
C SER A 425 -27.66 -9.31 19.99
N ALA A 426 -28.51 -9.24 21.01
CA ALA A 426 -29.22 -8.01 21.34
C ALA A 426 -28.22 -6.97 21.88
N GLY A 427 -28.12 -5.82 21.22
CA GLY A 427 -27.10 -4.82 21.53
C GLY A 427 -26.99 -3.71 20.50
N TYR A 428 -25.89 -2.97 20.57
CA TYR A 428 -25.59 -1.82 19.74
C TYR A 428 -24.17 -1.88 19.19
N LEU A 429 -23.98 -1.44 17.94
CA LEU A 429 -22.67 -1.25 17.30
C LEU A 429 -22.68 0.07 16.51
N SER A 430 -21.72 0.94 16.79
CA SER A 430 -21.36 2.10 15.97
C SER A 430 -20.00 1.87 15.32
N VAL A 431 -19.85 2.26 14.06
CA VAL A 431 -18.62 2.10 13.28
C VAL A 431 -18.31 3.37 12.49
N ASP A 432 -17.02 3.60 12.24
CA ASP A 432 -16.51 4.76 11.50
C ASP A 432 -15.04 4.57 11.07
N ASP A 433 -14.52 5.47 10.23
CA ASP A 433 -13.09 5.61 9.89
C ASP A 433 -12.40 4.29 9.48
N PHE A 434 -12.94 3.65 8.44
CA PHE A 434 -12.44 2.39 7.92
C PHE A 434 -11.14 2.55 7.13
N PHE A 435 -10.37 1.47 7.01
CA PHE A 435 -9.14 1.39 6.24
C PHE A 435 -8.97 0.01 5.63
N LEU A 436 -8.60 -0.07 4.36
CA LEU A 436 -8.13 -1.28 3.71
C LEU A 436 -7.04 -0.91 2.70
N ALA A 437 -5.87 -1.51 2.79
CA ALA A 437 -4.80 -1.28 1.83
C ALA A 437 -4.03 -2.56 1.56
N GLY A 438 -3.46 -2.69 0.34
CA GLY A 438 -2.42 -3.69 0.11
C GLY A 438 -1.23 -3.35 1.00
N ALA A 439 -0.76 -4.32 1.77
CA ALA A 439 0.47 -4.22 2.53
C ALA A 439 1.61 -4.78 1.67
N SER A 440 2.76 -4.12 1.60
CA SER A 440 3.95 -4.78 1.06
C SER A 440 4.15 -6.09 1.82
N PRO A 441 4.31 -7.23 1.15
CA PRO A 441 4.73 -8.44 1.85
C PRO A 441 5.98 -8.07 2.66
N GLY A 442 6.05 -8.52 3.90
CA GLY A 442 7.23 -8.29 4.73
C GLY A 442 8.50 -8.71 3.98
N THR A 443 9.68 -8.24 4.40
CA THR A 443 10.92 -8.58 3.70
C THR A 443 11.04 -10.10 3.53
N ALA A 444 11.01 -10.60 2.29
CA ALA A 444 11.07 -12.03 2.04
C ALA A 444 12.45 -12.59 2.41
N PHE A 445 12.51 -13.85 2.82
CA PHE A 445 13.79 -14.53 3.02
C PHE A 445 14.46 -14.81 1.67
N PRO A 446 15.76 -15.15 1.63
CA PRO A 446 16.41 -15.59 0.39
C PRO A 446 15.75 -16.82 -0.26
N GLN A 447 15.11 -17.67 0.54
CA GLN A 447 14.35 -18.85 0.13
C GLN A 447 13.28 -19.21 1.18
N GLY A 448 12.26 -19.97 0.79
CA GLY A 448 11.24 -20.47 1.71
C GLY A 448 11.80 -21.48 2.72
N MET A 449 11.29 -21.42 3.94
CA MET A 449 11.76 -22.23 5.07
C MET A 449 10.58 -22.81 5.86
N ILE A 450 10.82 -23.91 6.56
CA ILE A 450 9.81 -24.57 7.39
C ILE A 450 10.38 -25.03 8.74
N SER A 451 9.59 -24.86 9.80
CA SER A 451 9.78 -25.49 11.11
C SER A 451 8.61 -26.42 11.42
N ILE A 452 8.91 -27.54 12.08
CA ILE A 452 7.91 -28.46 12.64
C ILE A 452 8.00 -28.34 14.15
N ASN A 453 6.87 -27.97 14.76
CA ASN A 453 6.74 -27.74 16.19
C ASN A 453 5.75 -28.74 16.79
N PHE A 454 6.02 -29.13 18.04
CA PHE A 454 5.13 -29.95 18.86
C PHE A 454 4.81 -29.22 20.16
N ASP A 455 3.55 -29.26 20.57
CA ASP A 455 3.05 -28.54 21.73
C ASP A 455 2.75 -29.54 22.86
N ASP A 456 2.91 -29.07 24.09
CA ASP A 456 2.62 -29.73 25.36
C ASP A 456 3.56 -30.85 25.83
N ALA A 457 4.47 -31.37 25.00
CA ALA A 457 5.27 -32.57 25.30
C ALA A 457 4.44 -33.85 25.45
N TRP A 458 3.53 -34.11 24.52
CA TRP A 458 2.79 -35.39 24.45
C TRP A 458 3.68 -36.58 24.11
N THR A 459 3.58 -37.67 24.88
CA THR A 459 4.33 -38.92 24.64
C THR A 459 4.07 -39.51 23.25
N SER A 460 2.89 -39.25 22.66
CA SER A 460 2.56 -39.74 21.32
C SER A 460 3.47 -39.13 20.24
N ALA A 461 3.86 -37.85 20.36
CA ALA A 461 4.82 -37.24 19.45
C ALA A 461 6.19 -37.96 19.54
N TYR A 462 6.69 -38.22 20.76
CA TYR A 462 7.95 -38.95 20.99
C TYR A 462 7.93 -40.34 20.33
N GLN A 463 6.81 -41.06 20.46
CA GLN A 463 6.69 -42.43 19.99
C GLN A 463 6.48 -42.53 18.48
N ASN A 464 5.71 -41.61 17.89
CA ASN A 464 5.18 -41.78 16.54
C ASN A 464 5.68 -40.73 15.54
N ALA A 465 6.08 -39.53 15.99
CA ALA A 465 6.46 -38.43 15.11
C ALA A 465 7.98 -38.28 14.98
N PHE A 466 8.69 -38.17 16.12
CA PHE A 466 10.15 -37.98 16.13
C PHE A 466 10.94 -39.09 15.40
N PRO A 467 10.58 -40.39 15.50
CA PRO A 467 11.26 -41.43 14.73
C PRO A 467 11.12 -41.26 13.21
N VAL A 468 9.98 -40.72 12.73
CA VAL A 468 9.76 -40.44 11.31
C VAL A 468 10.66 -39.29 10.86
N LEU A 469 10.75 -38.22 11.66
CA LEU A 469 11.61 -37.07 11.35
C LEU A 469 13.10 -37.45 11.29
N ASP A 470 13.54 -38.32 12.21
CA ASP A 470 14.92 -38.80 12.27
C ASP A 470 15.36 -39.55 11.01
N VAL A 471 14.47 -40.33 10.39
CA VAL A 471 14.75 -41.03 9.13
C VAL A 471 15.18 -40.06 8.03
N PHE A 472 14.63 -38.84 8.04
CA PHE A 472 14.95 -37.79 7.07
C PHE A 472 15.96 -36.76 7.60
N GLY A 473 16.48 -36.95 8.81
CA GLY A 473 17.42 -36.01 9.44
C GLY A 473 16.80 -34.66 9.82
N ILE A 474 15.47 -34.59 9.94
CA ILE A 474 14.73 -33.36 10.25
C ILE A 474 14.72 -33.09 11.76
N LYS A 475 14.94 -31.84 12.18
CA LYS A 475 15.08 -31.44 13.60
C LYS A 475 13.93 -30.56 14.10
N ALA A 476 12.86 -31.17 14.59
CA ALA A 476 11.73 -30.43 15.17
C ALA A 476 12.05 -29.71 16.51
N THR A 477 11.13 -28.82 16.90
CA THR A 477 11.11 -28.12 18.19
C THR A 477 9.94 -28.60 19.05
N GLU A 478 10.19 -29.00 20.28
CA GLU A 478 9.19 -29.40 21.28
C GLU A 478 8.98 -28.28 22.30
N TYR A 479 7.76 -27.76 22.41
CA TYR A 479 7.38 -26.74 23.39
C TYR A 479 6.73 -27.42 24.60
N ALA A 480 7.49 -27.53 25.69
CA ALA A 480 7.10 -28.31 26.86
C ALA A 480 6.46 -27.44 27.94
N ILE A 481 5.31 -27.89 28.46
CA ILE A 481 4.72 -27.37 29.70
C ILE A 481 5.58 -27.90 30.86
N SER A 482 6.47 -27.06 31.39
CA SER A 482 7.50 -27.53 32.33
C SER A 482 6.96 -28.22 33.58
N GLY A 483 5.78 -27.84 34.08
CA GLY A 483 5.12 -28.47 35.21
C GLY A 483 4.42 -29.81 34.92
N ALA A 484 4.22 -30.16 33.64
CA ALA A 484 3.59 -31.42 33.22
C ALA A 484 4.61 -32.52 32.91
N ILE A 485 5.90 -32.17 32.77
CA ILE A 485 6.97 -33.12 32.45
C ILE A 485 7.02 -34.22 33.52
N GLY A 486 6.94 -35.47 33.05
CA GLY A 486 6.93 -36.66 33.90
C GLY A 486 5.55 -37.14 34.34
N ASP A 487 4.47 -36.41 34.04
CA ASP A 487 3.10 -36.87 34.26
C ASP A 487 2.64 -37.86 33.16
N THR A 488 3.31 -39.02 33.17
CA THR A 488 3.06 -40.11 32.21
C THR A 488 1.66 -40.70 32.32
N ALA A 489 0.99 -40.56 33.47
CA ALA A 489 -0.37 -41.03 33.65
C ALA A 489 -1.36 -40.25 32.77
N ASN A 490 -1.07 -38.96 32.55
CA ASN A 490 -1.81 -38.10 31.64
C ASN A 490 -1.18 -38.02 30.25
N GLY A 491 -0.16 -38.84 29.95
CA GLY A 491 0.41 -38.96 28.61
C GLY A 491 1.53 -37.97 28.28
N TYR A 492 2.05 -37.20 29.25
CA TYR A 492 3.16 -36.28 29.02
C TYR A 492 4.52 -37.00 29.06
N MET A 493 5.48 -36.50 28.27
CA MET A 493 6.83 -37.05 28.19
C MET A 493 7.55 -36.93 29.53
N THR A 494 8.42 -37.89 29.81
CA THR A 494 9.38 -37.81 30.92
C THR A 494 10.55 -36.89 30.56
N GLN A 495 11.23 -36.35 31.58
CA GLN A 495 12.48 -35.61 31.40
C GLN A 495 13.52 -36.43 30.61
N GLY A 496 13.59 -37.75 30.83
CA GLY A 496 14.51 -38.64 30.10
C GLY A 496 14.21 -38.72 28.61
N GLN A 497 12.93 -38.71 28.22
CA GLN A 497 12.54 -38.69 26.80
C GLN A 497 12.87 -37.36 26.14
N LEU A 498 12.63 -36.23 26.82
CA LEU A 498 12.99 -34.91 26.29
C LEU A 498 14.52 -34.75 26.18
N LEU A 499 15.29 -35.29 27.13
CA LEU A 499 16.76 -35.30 27.03
C LEU A 499 17.24 -36.18 25.86
N ASP A 500 16.57 -37.30 25.59
CA ASP A 500 16.81 -38.11 24.38
C ASP A 500 16.56 -37.29 23.10
N LEU A 501 15.42 -36.58 23.00
CA LEU A 501 15.12 -35.69 21.87
C LEU A 501 16.25 -34.67 21.66
N GLN A 502 16.67 -33.99 22.72
CA GLN A 502 17.75 -33.02 22.67
C GLN A 502 19.08 -33.65 22.21
N ASN A 503 19.40 -34.85 22.70
CA ASN A 503 20.63 -35.56 22.32
C ASN A 503 20.62 -36.01 20.85
N ARG A 504 19.43 -36.24 20.29
CA ARG A 504 19.22 -36.47 18.85
C ARG A 504 19.22 -35.17 18.03
N GLY A 505 19.30 -34.01 18.68
CA GLY A 505 19.45 -32.70 18.06
C GLY A 505 18.15 -31.92 17.87
N HIS A 506 17.04 -32.37 18.46
CA HIS A 506 15.80 -31.59 18.52
C HIS A 506 15.90 -30.46 19.54
N GLU A 507 15.08 -29.42 19.37
CA GLU A 507 14.99 -28.31 20.32
C GLU A 507 13.93 -28.56 21.37
N ILE A 508 14.21 -28.16 22.61
CA ILE A 508 13.25 -28.13 23.71
C ILE A 508 13.07 -26.67 24.10
N GLU A 509 11.85 -26.17 24.02
CA GLU A 509 11.49 -24.77 24.26
C GLU A 509 10.30 -24.68 25.24
N ALA A 510 9.94 -23.47 25.69
CA ALA A 510 9.01 -23.31 26.81
C ALA A 510 7.55 -23.07 26.37
N HIS A 511 6.62 -23.83 26.96
CA HIS A 511 5.17 -23.63 26.81
C HIS A 511 4.50 -23.25 28.14
N SER A 512 5.03 -22.22 28.80
CA SER A 512 4.68 -21.84 30.18
C SER A 512 4.94 -22.93 31.23
N LYS A 513 4.54 -22.66 32.48
CA LYS A 513 4.78 -23.56 33.61
C LYS A 513 3.61 -24.50 33.83
N THR A 514 2.39 -23.98 33.78
CA THR A 514 1.17 -24.73 34.07
C THR A 514 0.08 -24.58 33.01
N HIS A 515 0.38 -23.93 31.88
CA HIS A 515 -0.52 -23.81 30.73
C HIS A 515 -1.81 -23.02 31.04
N LEU A 516 -1.67 -21.94 31.82
CA LEU A 516 -2.75 -21.00 32.10
C LEU A 516 -2.83 -19.92 31.01
N ASP A 517 -4.03 -19.37 30.80
CA ASP A 517 -4.21 -18.16 29.99
C ASP A 517 -3.52 -16.99 30.68
N LEU A 518 -2.35 -16.61 30.13
CA LEU A 518 -1.47 -15.60 30.69
C LEU A 518 -2.12 -14.22 30.76
N THR A 519 -3.11 -13.94 29.90
CA THR A 519 -3.77 -12.63 29.84
C THR A 519 -4.65 -12.35 31.07
N THR A 520 -5.01 -13.39 31.81
CA THR A 520 -5.87 -13.34 33.00
C THR A 520 -5.09 -13.21 34.31
N LEU A 521 -3.75 -13.31 34.25
CA LEU A 521 -2.89 -13.42 35.42
C LEU A 521 -2.42 -12.06 35.94
N THR A 522 -2.12 -12.01 37.24
CA THR A 522 -1.34 -10.89 37.79
C THR A 522 0.09 -10.91 37.27
N GLN A 523 0.78 -9.77 37.28
CA GLN A 523 2.18 -9.68 36.80
C GLN A 523 3.11 -10.69 37.49
N ALA A 524 2.93 -10.94 38.80
CA ALA A 524 3.77 -11.90 39.53
C ALA A 524 3.52 -13.34 39.09
N GLN A 525 2.25 -13.73 38.88
CA GLN A 525 1.89 -15.05 38.37
C GLN A 525 2.37 -15.24 36.93
N MET A 526 2.19 -14.22 36.10
CA MET A 526 2.66 -14.22 34.71
C MET A 526 4.19 -14.39 34.62
N THR A 527 4.95 -13.71 35.48
CA THR A 527 6.40 -13.90 35.56
C THR A 527 6.77 -15.33 36.02
N ASP A 528 6.07 -15.91 36.99
CA ASP A 528 6.32 -17.30 37.41
C ASP A 528 6.01 -18.31 36.29
N GLU A 529 4.95 -18.08 35.52
CA GLU A 529 4.61 -18.91 34.35
C GLU A 529 5.66 -18.81 33.23
N ILE A 530 6.14 -17.60 32.92
CA ILE A 530 7.00 -17.33 31.76
C ILE A 530 8.48 -17.53 32.09
N LEU A 531 9.00 -16.86 33.12
CA LEU A 531 10.42 -16.98 33.51
C LEU A 531 10.65 -18.27 34.31
N GLY A 532 9.69 -18.66 35.15
CA GLY A 532 9.82 -19.88 35.95
C GLY A 532 9.84 -21.15 35.10
N SER A 533 9.14 -21.18 33.96
CA SER A 533 9.21 -22.31 33.02
C SER A 533 10.58 -22.44 32.36
N LYS A 534 11.17 -21.33 31.86
CA LYS A 534 12.55 -21.30 31.36
C LYS A 534 13.53 -21.83 32.39
N GLN A 535 13.50 -21.29 33.61
CA GLN A 535 14.39 -21.71 34.69
C GLN A 535 14.21 -23.19 35.06
N ALA A 536 12.97 -23.68 35.08
CA ALA A 536 12.68 -25.09 35.35
C ALA A 536 13.25 -26.02 34.28
N LEU A 537 13.07 -25.68 33.00
CA LEU A 537 13.60 -26.46 31.88
C LEU A 537 15.14 -26.46 31.88
N GLU A 538 15.78 -25.30 32.06
CA GLU A 538 17.25 -25.23 32.15
C GLU A 538 17.79 -26.02 33.36
N ALA A 539 17.08 -26.00 34.50
CA ALA A 539 17.42 -26.80 35.67
C ALA A 539 17.27 -28.33 35.45
N MET A 540 16.43 -28.76 34.49
CA MET A 540 16.32 -30.15 34.05
C MET A 540 17.47 -30.60 33.13
N GLY A 541 18.41 -29.71 32.79
CA GLY A 541 19.58 -30.02 31.97
C GLY A 541 19.36 -29.85 30.47
N PHE A 542 18.28 -29.17 30.06
CA PHE A 542 18.11 -28.73 28.68
C PHE A 542 19.08 -27.59 28.35
N LYS A 543 19.39 -27.41 27.06
CA LYS A 543 20.15 -26.27 26.56
C LYS A 543 19.36 -24.98 26.83
N THR A 544 20.04 -23.83 26.68
CA THR A 544 19.42 -22.52 26.87
C THR A 544 18.11 -22.43 26.09
N ILE A 545 17.05 -22.09 26.80
CA ILE A 545 15.70 -21.97 26.24
C ILE A 545 15.58 -20.59 25.60
N THR A 546 15.36 -20.55 24.30
CA THR A 546 15.42 -19.32 23.50
C THR A 546 14.06 -18.87 22.98
N SER A 547 13.08 -19.75 22.89
CA SER A 547 11.76 -19.45 22.34
C SER A 547 10.64 -19.80 23.32
N PHE A 548 9.54 -19.07 23.22
CA PHE A 548 8.35 -19.26 24.02
C PHE A 548 7.13 -19.52 23.14
N ASP A 549 6.19 -20.32 23.64
CA ASP A 549 4.89 -20.51 23.00
C ASP A 549 3.78 -20.09 23.97
N TYR A 550 2.91 -19.20 23.52
CA TYR A 550 1.82 -18.67 24.33
C TYR A 550 0.74 -19.75 24.49
N PRO A 551 0.40 -20.18 25.72
CA PRO A 551 -0.73 -21.07 25.95
C PRO A 551 -2.00 -20.52 25.30
N TYR A 552 -2.70 -21.37 24.56
CA TYR A 552 -3.89 -20.97 23.78
C TYR A 552 -3.61 -19.81 22.81
N GLY A 553 -2.38 -19.57 22.36
CA GLY A 553 -2.04 -18.40 21.55
C GLY A 553 -2.40 -17.05 22.17
N ALA A 554 -2.72 -16.98 23.46
CA ALA A 554 -3.32 -15.82 24.09
C ALA A 554 -2.24 -14.85 24.58
N TYR A 555 -2.27 -13.61 24.11
CA TYR A 555 -1.30 -12.59 24.48
C TYR A 555 -1.93 -11.19 24.56
N ASN A 556 -1.27 -10.31 25.32
CA ASN A 556 -1.50 -8.87 25.32
C ASN A 556 -0.15 -8.16 25.55
N SER A 557 -0.14 -6.83 25.60
CA SER A 557 1.10 -6.07 25.75
C SER A 557 1.89 -6.40 27.04
N ALA A 558 1.21 -6.79 28.12
CA ALA A 558 1.87 -7.17 29.37
C ALA A 558 2.54 -8.55 29.25
N VAL A 559 1.86 -9.51 28.60
CA VAL A 559 2.39 -10.85 28.34
C VAL A 559 3.63 -10.78 27.44
N THR A 560 3.54 -10.10 26.29
CA THR A 560 4.66 -10.00 25.34
C THR A 560 5.87 -9.29 25.97
N GLN A 561 5.64 -8.25 26.79
CA GLN A 561 6.72 -7.58 27.52
C GLN A 561 7.36 -8.49 28.58
N THR A 562 6.57 -9.35 29.24
CA THR A 562 7.10 -10.29 30.24
C THR A 562 7.96 -11.37 29.58
N VAL A 563 7.58 -11.86 28.39
CA VAL A 563 8.42 -12.76 27.57
C VAL A 563 9.74 -12.09 27.19
N LYS A 564 9.70 -10.86 26.68
CA LYS A 564 10.91 -10.06 26.39
C LYS A 564 11.82 -9.94 27.61
N ASN A 565 11.25 -9.59 28.77
CA ASN A 565 12.00 -9.41 30.02
C ASN A 565 12.58 -10.73 30.57
N ALA A 566 11.96 -11.86 30.27
CA ALA A 566 12.47 -13.19 30.62
C ALA A 566 13.64 -13.65 29.74
N GLY A 567 14.01 -12.86 28.71
CA GLY A 567 15.17 -13.10 27.87
C GLY A 567 14.97 -14.22 26.85
N TYR A 568 13.73 -14.47 26.41
CA TYR A 568 13.48 -15.21 25.18
C TYR A 568 13.85 -14.35 23.98
N LEU A 569 14.31 -14.97 22.88
CA LEU A 569 14.62 -14.31 21.61
C LEU A 569 13.36 -14.06 20.79
N GLY A 570 12.32 -14.85 21.00
CA GLY A 570 11.03 -14.69 20.35
C GLY A 570 9.98 -15.64 20.89
N ALA A 571 8.77 -15.50 20.38
CA ALA A 571 7.62 -16.29 20.75
C ALA A 571 6.62 -16.44 19.59
N ARG A 572 5.91 -17.56 19.59
CA ARG A 572 4.86 -17.84 18.61
C ARG A 572 3.47 -17.84 19.24
N THR A 573 2.50 -17.49 18.41
CA THR A 573 1.07 -17.55 18.69
C THR A 573 0.47 -18.88 18.20
N ALA A 574 -0.84 -19.06 18.39
CA ALA A 574 -1.60 -20.20 17.88
C ALA A 574 -2.75 -19.71 16.99
N ASP A 575 -3.44 -20.61 16.31
CA ASP A 575 -4.52 -20.32 15.35
C ASP A 575 -5.85 -19.86 15.99
N ASN A 576 -5.82 -19.41 17.26
CA ASN A 576 -7.01 -18.93 17.97
C ASN A 576 -7.56 -17.61 17.42
N TYR A 577 -6.75 -16.88 16.63
CA TYR A 577 -7.18 -15.69 15.91
C TYR A 577 -6.63 -15.70 14.48
N GLU A 578 -7.41 -15.21 13.51
CA GLU A 578 -6.97 -15.24 12.10
C GLU A 578 -5.71 -14.44 11.83
N GLN A 579 -5.44 -13.36 12.57
CA GLN A 579 -4.20 -12.61 12.39
C GLN A 579 -2.94 -13.43 12.73
N ASP A 580 -3.09 -14.49 13.53
CA ASP A 580 -2.04 -15.37 14.01
C ASP A 580 -1.81 -16.59 13.11
N ILE A 581 -2.68 -16.78 12.11
CA ILE A 581 -2.58 -17.85 11.13
C ILE A 581 -1.74 -17.37 9.94
N GLY A 582 -0.70 -18.13 9.58
CA GLY A 582 0.06 -17.88 8.35
C GLY A 582 1.55 -18.13 8.46
N ASP A 583 2.25 -17.63 7.44
CA ASP A 583 3.70 -17.69 7.37
C ASP A 583 4.33 -16.38 7.86
N ASN A 584 5.63 -16.44 8.15
CA ASN A 584 6.41 -15.34 8.69
C ASN A 584 7.35 -14.78 7.62
N TYR A 585 7.42 -13.47 7.49
CA TYR A 585 8.44 -12.79 6.67
C TYR A 585 9.69 -12.51 7.52
N ALA A 586 10.81 -12.15 6.89
CA ALA A 586 12.03 -11.77 7.62
C ALA A 586 11.82 -10.52 8.48
N SER A 587 10.82 -9.69 8.16
CA SER A 587 10.43 -8.52 8.97
C SER A 587 9.37 -8.83 10.03
N GLN A 588 9.03 -10.10 10.29
CA GLN A 588 8.03 -10.47 11.29
C GLN A 588 8.52 -10.09 12.70
N ASP A 589 7.61 -9.61 13.57
CA ASP A 589 7.92 -9.42 14.99
C ASP A 589 8.29 -10.79 15.60
N PRO A 590 9.52 -10.96 16.12
CA PRO A 590 9.97 -12.23 16.68
C PRO A 590 9.11 -12.72 17.85
N TYR A 591 8.32 -11.85 18.50
CA TYR A 591 7.46 -12.21 19.64
C TYR A 591 6.01 -12.48 19.26
N LEU A 592 5.66 -12.38 17.97
CA LEU A 592 4.33 -12.63 17.43
C LEU A 592 4.44 -13.49 16.16
N LEU A 593 5.22 -14.57 16.24
CA LEU A 593 5.37 -15.49 15.12
C LEU A 593 4.07 -16.23 14.86
N LYS A 594 3.61 -16.17 13.61
CA LYS A 594 2.40 -16.83 13.12
C LYS A 594 2.63 -18.32 12.89
N THR A 595 1.56 -19.10 12.97
CA THR A 595 1.61 -20.55 12.84
C THR A 595 0.52 -21.10 11.92
N GLN A 596 0.69 -22.35 11.51
CA GLN A 596 -0.34 -23.16 10.87
C GLN A 596 -0.54 -24.41 11.73
N VAL A 597 -1.60 -24.43 12.53
CA VAL A 597 -1.90 -25.54 13.43
C VAL A 597 -2.59 -26.67 12.68
N VAL A 598 -2.12 -27.88 12.93
CA VAL A 598 -2.65 -29.10 12.32
C VAL A 598 -3.59 -29.79 13.30
N VAL A 599 -4.85 -29.87 12.91
CA VAL A 599 -5.90 -30.60 13.62
C VAL A 599 -6.28 -31.88 12.87
N SER A 600 -7.01 -32.77 13.52
CA SER A 600 -7.49 -34.05 12.99
C SER A 600 -8.23 -33.96 11.65
N THR A 601 -8.86 -32.81 11.38
CA THR A 601 -9.61 -32.55 10.16
C THR A 601 -8.80 -31.85 9.07
N THR A 602 -7.56 -31.40 9.34
CA THR A 602 -6.73 -30.70 8.37
C THR A 602 -6.32 -31.65 7.23
N PRO A 603 -6.82 -31.43 6.00
CA PRO A 603 -6.48 -32.29 4.87
C PRO A 603 -5.01 -32.14 4.49
N ILE A 604 -4.35 -33.23 4.10
CA ILE A 604 -2.95 -33.21 3.64
C ILE A 604 -2.76 -32.21 2.49
N SER A 605 -3.74 -32.09 1.59
CA SER A 605 -3.68 -31.13 0.47
C SER A 605 -3.56 -29.67 0.93
N ILE A 606 -4.12 -29.32 2.08
CA ILE A 606 -4.01 -27.99 2.66
C ILE A 606 -2.61 -27.76 3.22
N ILE A 607 -2.04 -28.76 3.91
CA ILE A 607 -0.66 -28.70 4.42
C ILE A 607 0.34 -28.59 3.24
N GLN A 608 0.12 -29.35 2.17
CA GLN A 608 0.92 -29.26 0.94
C GLN A 608 0.83 -27.86 0.32
N GLN A 609 -0.35 -27.24 0.33
CA GLN A 609 -0.56 -25.89 -0.15
C GLN A 609 0.23 -24.87 0.68
N TRP A 610 0.19 -24.97 2.02
CA TRP A 610 0.97 -24.10 2.90
C TRP A 610 2.47 -24.21 2.59
N ILE A 611 3.00 -25.43 2.46
CA ILE A 611 4.41 -25.66 2.11
C ILE A 611 4.76 -25.04 0.76
N ASN A 612 3.91 -25.23 -0.25
CA ASN A 612 4.15 -24.66 -1.59
C ASN A 612 4.13 -23.13 -1.57
N ASN A 613 3.20 -22.54 -0.82
CA ASN A 613 3.13 -21.09 -0.65
C ASN A 613 4.40 -20.57 0.01
N ALA A 614 4.91 -21.24 1.05
CA ALA A 614 6.14 -20.83 1.72
C ALA A 614 7.36 -20.83 0.79
N ILE A 615 7.45 -21.82 -0.11
CA ILE A 615 8.51 -21.90 -1.13
C ILE A 615 8.42 -20.73 -2.10
N VAL A 616 7.22 -20.47 -2.65
CA VAL A 616 7.00 -19.45 -3.68
C VAL A 616 7.18 -18.04 -3.10
N SER A 617 6.60 -17.79 -1.92
CA SER A 617 6.63 -16.49 -1.24
C SER A 617 7.92 -16.24 -0.48
N LYS A 618 8.80 -17.25 -0.37
CA LYS A 618 10.05 -17.22 0.41
C LYS A 618 9.82 -16.77 1.85
N THR A 619 8.82 -17.35 2.49
CA THR A 619 8.44 -17.10 3.88
C THR A 619 8.89 -18.26 4.77
N TRP A 620 8.82 -18.05 6.07
CA TRP A 620 9.05 -19.05 7.11
C TRP A 620 7.72 -19.60 7.62
N LEU A 621 7.40 -20.82 7.22
CA LEU A 621 6.22 -21.57 7.67
C LEU A 621 6.53 -22.30 8.98
N ILE A 622 5.65 -22.16 9.97
CA ILE A 622 5.72 -22.91 11.24
C ILE A 622 4.51 -23.83 11.30
N LEU A 623 4.72 -25.14 11.12
CA LEU A 623 3.68 -26.15 11.28
C LEU A 623 3.64 -26.63 12.73
N VAL A 624 2.45 -26.64 13.33
CA VAL A 624 2.26 -27.02 14.74
C VAL A 624 1.42 -28.30 14.83
N PHE A 625 1.91 -29.27 15.60
CA PHE A 625 1.20 -30.50 15.96
C PHE A 625 1.12 -30.62 17.48
N HIS A 626 0.11 -31.30 18.03
CA HIS A 626 0.09 -31.63 19.46
C HIS A 626 0.31 -33.13 19.65
N LYS A 627 -0.68 -33.95 19.28
CA LYS A 627 -0.60 -35.41 19.37
C LYS A 627 -0.42 -36.03 18.00
N VAL A 628 0.42 -37.07 17.93
CA VAL A 628 0.52 -37.94 16.76
C VAL A 628 0.09 -39.35 17.14
N ASP A 629 -1.21 -39.63 17.03
CA ASP A 629 -1.82 -40.92 17.42
C ASP A 629 -3.13 -41.18 16.65
N ASN A 630 -3.87 -42.21 17.05
CA ASN A 630 -5.14 -42.58 16.40
C ASN A 630 -6.35 -42.35 17.31
N SER A 631 -6.25 -41.44 18.29
CA SER A 631 -7.36 -41.15 19.22
C SER A 631 -8.56 -40.50 18.52
N GLY A 632 -8.31 -39.75 17.43
CA GLY A 632 -9.34 -38.97 16.73
C GLY A 632 -9.77 -37.72 17.50
N GLU A 633 -9.04 -37.34 18.56
CA GLU A 633 -9.22 -36.05 19.23
C GLU A 633 -8.91 -34.90 18.29
N GLN A 634 -9.48 -33.72 18.56
CA GLN A 634 -9.35 -32.54 17.70
C GLN A 634 -7.89 -32.25 17.31
N TYR A 635 -6.95 -32.31 18.27
CA TYR A 635 -5.52 -32.04 18.05
C TYR A 635 -4.66 -33.30 17.83
N SER A 636 -5.29 -34.43 17.47
CA SER A 636 -4.59 -35.66 17.09
C SER A 636 -4.45 -35.75 15.57
N TYR A 637 -3.23 -35.98 15.10
CA TYR A 637 -2.93 -36.28 13.70
C TYR A 637 -2.40 -37.71 13.55
N THR A 638 -2.90 -38.49 12.60
CA THR A 638 -2.51 -39.91 12.54
C THR A 638 -1.03 -40.08 12.15
N PRO A 639 -0.33 -41.11 12.67
CA PRO A 639 1.05 -41.38 12.27
C PRO A 639 1.23 -41.55 10.76
N MET A 640 0.22 -42.10 10.08
CA MET A 640 0.21 -42.24 8.63
C MET A 640 0.14 -40.89 7.92
N GLN A 641 -0.79 -40.01 8.31
CA GLN A 641 -0.90 -38.68 7.72
C GLN A 641 0.33 -37.82 8.03
N PHE A 642 0.86 -37.90 9.25
CA PHE A 642 2.09 -37.22 9.62
C PHE A 642 3.26 -37.66 8.73
N SER A 643 3.41 -38.98 8.50
CA SER A 643 4.43 -39.51 7.58
C SER A 643 4.27 -38.97 6.16
N GLN A 644 3.04 -38.84 5.66
CA GLN A 644 2.79 -38.26 4.33
C GLN A 644 3.18 -36.78 4.24
N VAL A 645 2.99 -36.00 5.32
CA VAL A 645 3.47 -34.62 5.39
C VAL A 645 4.99 -34.57 5.33
N VAL A 646 5.68 -35.40 6.13
CA VAL A 646 7.14 -35.46 6.17
C VAL A 646 7.72 -35.91 4.82
N ASP A 647 7.11 -36.90 4.18
CA ASP A 647 7.48 -37.35 2.83
C ASP A 647 7.37 -36.20 1.82
N TYR A 648 6.31 -35.40 1.90
CA TYR A 648 6.12 -34.24 1.02
C TYR A 648 7.17 -33.14 1.26
N ILE A 649 7.46 -32.81 2.53
CA ILE A 649 8.54 -31.87 2.89
C ILE A 649 9.87 -32.32 2.29
N ASN A 650 10.20 -33.60 2.41
CA ASN A 650 11.43 -34.14 1.82
C ASN A 650 11.42 -34.11 0.28
N GLN A 651 10.26 -34.24 -0.37
CA GLN A 651 10.13 -34.14 -1.83
C GLN A 651 10.33 -32.71 -2.34
N THR A 652 9.79 -31.69 -1.65
CA THR A 652 9.89 -30.29 -2.09
C THR A 652 11.28 -29.69 -1.90
N LYS A 653 12.11 -30.29 -1.03
CA LYS A 653 13.45 -29.78 -0.67
C LYS A 653 13.41 -28.36 -0.08
N ILE A 654 12.27 -27.97 0.49
CA ILE A 654 12.17 -26.74 1.29
C ILE A 654 13.20 -26.77 2.42
N LYS A 655 13.81 -25.61 2.73
CA LYS A 655 14.81 -25.53 3.79
C LYS A 655 14.14 -25.75 5.14
N PHE A 656 14.49 -26.85 5.80
CA PHE A 656 14.05 -27.11 7.16
C PHE A 656 14.96 -26.37 8.15
N ILE A 657 14.38 -25.69 9.14
CA ILE A 657 15.08 -24.97 10.21
C ILE A 657 14.39 -25.17 11.56
N THR A 658 15.15 -25.07 12.63
CA THR A 658 14.59 -25.02 14.00
C THR A 658 14.05 -23.64 14.34
N MET A 659 13.38 -23.50 15.50
CA MET A 659 12.86 -22.20 15.95
C MET A 659 14.00 -21.24 16.28
N THR A 660 15.05 -21.71 16.95
CA THR A 660 16.23 -20.88 17.25
C THR A 660 16.93 -20.38 15.98
N GLU A 661 17.07 -21.26 14.97
CA GLU A 661 17.66 -20.89 13.68
C GLU A 661 16.80 -19.86 12.93
N GLY A 662 15.47 -20.04 12.92
CA GLY A 662 14.54 -19.11 12.29
C GLY A 662 14.57 -17.72 12.92
N LEU A 663 14.55 -17.65 14.26
CA LEU A 663 14.69 -16.40 15.00
C LEU A 663 16.00 -15.67 14.67
N GLY A 664 17.10 -16.40 14.48
CA GLY A 664 18.38 -15.82 14.07
C GLY A 664 18.44 -15.29 12.64
N LEU A 665 17.42 -15.57 11.81
CA LEU A 665 17.33 -15.12 10.41
C LEU A 665 16.39 -13.92 10.21
N LEU A 666 15.62 -13.54 11.23
CA LEU A 666 14.80 -12.33 11.16
C LEU A 666 15.68 -11.08 11.02
N ALA A 667 15.17 -10.08 10.32
CA ALA A 667 15.84 -8.80 10.15
C ALA A 667 15.94 -8.11 11.52
N ASN A 668 17.18 -7.83 11.95
CA ASN A 668 17.46 -7.05 13.15
C ASN A 668 17.23 -5.55 12.93
#